data_AF-A0A841VJ20-F1
#
_entry.id   AF-A0A841VJ20-F1
#
_cell.length_a   1.000
_cell.length_b   1.000
_cell.length_c   1.000
_cell.angle_alpha   90.00
_cell.angle_beta   90.00
_cell.angle_gamma   90.00
#
_symmetry.space_group_name_H-M   'P 1'
#
loop_
_entity.id
_entity.type
_entity.pdbx_description
1 polymer ?
#
loop_
_entity_poly.entity_id
_entity_poly.type
_entity_poly.pdbx_seq_one_letter_code
_entity_poly.pdbx_strand_id
1 'polypeptide(L)'
;MAIKFPTTMFKLIFTKLYDEWYSGQGNRRSTRSLEFRNTGQTEAALKTKIQDLFDKAKKKWEGVFSEDAKISLTPSHLSVCVSSLENVKLFNSNLDVIDEAFEYLINQSSKGEKGQFFTPRYVIDLCVKMLNPQEDEYMIDTAAGSSGFPVHTIFHVWRQILDDEGLSTSHLFSLEDKPPRCKEYVEDKVFAIDFDEKAVRVARTLNLIAGDGQTNVLHLNTLDYELWDEVTEQDNWDDIYHEGFKRLKRLRPKGSRDYREFQFDVLMANPPFAGDIKEPRMIARYDLAKKPDGKWQSKVGRDILFIERNLDFLKPGGRMAIVLPQGRFNNSSDKNIRDFIAERCRILAVVGLHGNTFKPHTGTKTSVLFVQKWNDDPKAGALCPRKDDYNIFFATMRKSGKDNSGDKIWRKISSSTASPPDDELSDLMPPSPVQRVVGVEGDFLRDNHEHLVVDHDLYNHEGKTEDGIAEAFIEFAKKENFSFFELSPSVAPFDAVRYQWLMDGLEAVEVPLTQALDHNLHFRFDSEFFKRKYFQIEDQIKALPQATRLSETKPVIIHPTEIKREYVEDDLSGVLFFRTQNLRPLRVDLSNQVYISQEDAEKLSKNRIKRNDILITRTGANFGDTLIFNEEIEAIASSHVFILRNKTLNQSFLAVFLNTFYGKEQINKGMYGGVQPEVAPYYLKNILFPLFSTFFQKSIEKLVHQSSMEVDASKLIYQQAEDLLLSELDLKDWQPTEETVAVKSFAESFMSSGRLDAEYYQPKYDQAEEAIKDCGFPSQNLGSLIEPIQNGFDYREYTEEGTPYIRVGDIKNGQINFESAVKIPITMADVDKPVGLQIGDILFTRKGSFGNSAVVTELEVNGIISSEIMLVRLTSVSRQEILPEYVSLFLNSKFGYLQVERRVHGVAYYSISQPDLANLLIPILPKPQQQKIAEKIKSSFLLKLKSKQLLEIAKTGVERAIETDETTATTWINQQLEALGVKLT
;
A
#
# COMPACT_ATOMS: atom_id res chain seq x y z
N MET A 1 15.29 30.85 -8.22
CA MET A 1 14.19 31.81 -7.97
C MET A 1 13.05 31.23 -7.13
N ALA A 2 12.72 29.93 -7.25
CA ALA A 2 11.61 29.28 -6.51
C ALA A 2 11.70 29.31 -4.97
N ILE A 3 12.90 29.39 -4.37
CA ILE A 3 13.11 29.28 -2.91
C ILE A 3 12.57 30.49 -2.12
N LYS A 4 12.41 31.67 -2.75
CA LYS A 4 11.93 32.90 -2.06
C LYS A 4 10.42 33.12 -2.10
N PHE A 5 9.68 32.37 -2.92
CA PHE A 5 8.25 32.59 -3.15
C PHE A 5 7.38 32.20 -1.94
N PRO A 6 7.58 31.02 -1.29
CA PRO A 6 6.71 30.59 -0.19
C PRO A 6 6.79 31.48 1.06
N THR A 7 8.00 31.87 1.47
CA THR A 7 8.22 32.79 2.59
C THR A 7 7.57 34.17 2.36
N THR A 8 7.51 34.59 1.10
CA THR A 8 6.93 35.89 0.73
C THR A 8 5.41 35.84 0.71
N MET A 9 4.82 34.72 0.25
CA MET A 9 3.38 34.49 0.32
C MET A 9 2.89 34.42 1.78
N PHE A 10 3.64 33.76 2.66
CA PHE A 10 3.33 33.67 4.08
C PHE A 10 3.24 35.06 4.74
N LYS A 11 4.16 36.00 4.39
CA LYS A 11 4.07 37.40 4.85
C LYS A 11 2.77 38.09 4.41
N LEU A 12 2.28 37.82 3.21
CA LEU A 12 1.03 38.39 2.71
C LEU A 12 -0.19 37.84 3.45
N ILE A 13 -0.22 36.52 3.69
CA ILE A 13 -1.29 35.88 4.47
C ILE A 13 -1.30 36.42 5.89
N PHE A 14 -0.14 36.51 6.55
CA PHE A 14 0.00 37.11 7.88
C PHE A 14 -0.48 38.58 7.92
N THR A 15 -0.13 39.36 6.90
CA THR A 15 -0.59 40.76 6.78
C THR A 15 -2.11 40.84 6.64
N LYS A 16 -2.69 39.95 5.83
CA LYS A 16 -4.13 39.88 5.62
C LYS A 16 -4.89 39.43 6.86
N LEU A 17 -4.37 38.41 7.57
CA LEU A 17 -4.91 37.98 8.86
C LEU A 17 -4.95 39.15 9.84
N TYR A 18 -3.87 39.93 9.92
CA TYR A 18 -3.85 41.11 10.78
C TYR A 18 -4.91 42.14 10.38
N ASP A 19 -5.06 42.42 9.08
CA ASP A 19 -6.05 43.40 8.61
C ASP A 19 -7.48 42.95 8.90
N GLU A 20 -7.80 41.67 8.66
CA GLU A 20 -9.10 41.07 9.00
C GLU A 20 -9.37 41.07 10.50
N TRP A 21 -8.38 40.66 11.30
CA TRP A 21 -8.47 40.68 12.75
C TRP A 21 -8.68 42.10 13.26
N TYR A 22 -7.82 43.04 12.90
CA TYR A 22 -7.87 44.40 13.40
C TYR A 22 -9.16 45.12 12.99
N SER A 23 -9.68 44.87 11.78
CA SER A 23 -10.99 45.38 11.36
C SER A 23 -12.16 44.71 12.07
N GLY A 24 -12.07 43.42 12.41
CA GLY A 24 -13.18 42.68 12.99
C GLY A 24 -13.41 42.91 14.49
N GLN A 25 -12.50 43.61 15.16
CA GLN A 25 -12.51 43.79 16.62
C GLN A 25 -13.39 44.96 17.07
N GLY A 26 -14.30 44.70 18.01
CA GLY A 26 -15.14 45.71 18.65
C GLY A 26 -15.91 46.60 17.67
N ASN A 27 -15.91 47.92 17.90
CA ASN A 27 -16.59 48.89 17.05
C ASN A 27 -15.95 49.06 15.66
N ARG A 28 -14.75 48.53 15.42
CA ARG A 28 -14.05 48.62 14.13
C ARG A 28 -14.79 47.86 13.04
N ARG A 29 -15.55 46.81 13.42
CA ARG A 29 -16.31 45.97 12.49
C ARG A 29 -17.31 46.76 11.64
N SER A 30 -17.86 47.85 12.18
CA SER A 30 -18.81 48.73 11.48
C SER A 30 -18.20 50.05 10.99
N THR A 31 -16.94 50.35 11.33
CA THR A 31 -16.32 51.68 11.11
C THR A 31 -15.02 51.63 10.32
N ARG A 32 -14.42 50.46 10.11
CA ARG A 32 -13.15 50.28 9.38
C ARG A 32 -13.30 49.33 8.19
N SER A 33 -12.98 49.82 7.00
CA SER A 33 -12.83 49.00 5.80
C SER A 33 -11.49 48.26 5.80
N LEU A 34 -11.44 47.07 5.19
CA LEU A 34 -10.20 46.33 4.97
C LEU A 34 -9.23 47.13 4.10
N GLU A 35 -7.99 47.23 4.56
CA GLU A 35 -6.91 47.94 3.86
C GLU A 35 -6.12 47.01 2.92
N PHE A 36 -6.15 45.70 3.13
CA PHE A 36 -5.55 44.68 2.26
C PHE A 36 -6.35 44.53 0.97
N ARG A 37 -6.27 45.55 0.10
CA ARG A 37 -6.99 45.62 -1.18
C ARG A 37 -6.29 46.59 -2.13
N ASN A 38 -6.33 46.24 -3.41
CA ASN A 38 -6.00 47.13 -4.52
C ASN A 38 -7.20 48.04 -4.81
N THR A 39 -7.09 49.32 -4.44
CA THR A 39 -8.16 50.32 -4.59
C THR A 39 -7.93 51.23 -5.81
N GLY A 40 -7.15 50.77 -6.81
CA GLY A 40 -6.86 51.52 -8.03
C GLY A 40 -5.68 52.51 -7.91
N GLN A 41 -4.95 52.49 -6.80
CA GLN A 41 -3.70 53.26 -6.64
C GLN A 41 -2.55 52.73 -7.53
N THR A 42 -1.47 53.50 -7.66
CA THR A 42 -0.25 53.04 -8.34
C THR A 42 0.37 51.85 -7.61
N GLU A 43 1.07 50.98 -8.34
CA GLU A 43 1.70 49.77 -7.76
C GLU A 43 2.69 50.12 -6.64
N ALA A 44 3.41 51.24 -6.76
CA ALA A 44 4.32 51.73 -5.74
C ALA A 44 3.58 52.13 -4.45
N ALA A 45 2.45 52.83 -4.58
CA ALA A 45 1.61 53.22 -3.45
C ALA A 45 0.97 52.00 -2.77
N LEU A 46 0.52 51.02 -3.55
CA LEU A 46 0.03 49.75 -3.01
C LEU A 46 1.12 49.02 -2.22
N LYS A 47 2.36 48.99 -2.72
CA LYS A 47 3.48 48.38 -2.01
C LYS A 47 3.75 49.02 -0.66
N THR A 48 3.76 50.35 -0.59
CA THR A 48 3.90 51.05 0.69
C THR A 48 2.76 50.71 1.64
N LYS A 49 1.50 50.75 1.18
CA LYS A 49 0.33 50.44 1.99
C LYS A 49 0.37 49.03 2.60
N ILE A 50 0.67 48.01 1.79
CA ILE A 50 0.74 46.62 2.27
C ILE A 50 1.96 46.40 3.17
N GLN A 51 3.08 47.08 2.90
CA GLN A 51 4.25 47.04 3.77
C GLN A 51 3.96 47.69 5.14
N ASP A 52 3.21 48.80 5.19
CA ASP A 52 2.80 49.44 6.44
C ASP A 52 1.85 48.54 7.25
N LEU A 53 0.91 47.85 6.58
CA LEU A 53 0.07 46.83 7.23
C LEU A 53 0.91 45.69 7.79
N PHE A 54 1.92 45.22 7.05
CA PHE A 54 2.81 44.17 7.52
C PHE A 54 3.64 44.62 8.71
N ASP A 55 4.16 45.85 8.70
CA ASP A 55 4.90 46.42 9.83
C ASP A 55 4.00 46.57 11.08
N LYS A 56 2.72 46.94 10.92
CA LYS A 56 1.73 46.92 12.01
C LYS A 56 1.47 45.50 12.53
N ALA A 57 1.34 44.52 11.63
CA ALA A 57 1.13 43.12 11.99
C ALA A 57 2.29 42.56 12.84
N LYS A 58 3.54 42.81 12.42
CA LYS A 58 4.73 42.40 13.18
C LYS A 58 4.77 42.99 14.58
N LYS A 59 4.41 44.28 14.71
CA LYS A 59 4.36 44.96 16.00
C LYS A 59 3.26 44.42 16.93
N LYS A 60 2.14 43.95 16.35
CA LYS A 60 1.06 43.36 17.15
C LYS A 60 1.36 41.92 17.57
N TRP A 61 2.00 41.17 16.69
CA TRP A 61 2.29 39.75 16.83
C TRP A 61 3.80 39.53 16.80
N GLU A 62 4.45 40.03 17.85
CA GLU A 62 5.90 39.96 18.02
C GLU A 62 6.37 38.50 18.07
N GLY A 63 7.57 38.24 17.54
CA GLY A 63 8.18 36.91 17.53
C GLY A 63 7.81 36.00 16.35
N VAL A 64 6.89 36.39 15.46
CA VAL A 64 6.62 35.63 14.21
C VAL A 64 7.60 36.03 13.09
N PHE A 65 7.88 37.32 12.95
CA PHE A 65 8.87 37.86 12.02
C PHE A 65 9.75 38.89 12.73
N SER A 66 11.00 39.00 12.29
CA SER A 66 11.93 40.02 12.79
C SER A 66 11.50 41.44 12.39
N GLU A 67 11.90 42.45 13.17
CA GLU A 67 11.53 43.85 12.91
C GLU A 67 12.01 44.35 11.55
N ASP A 68 13.17 43.88 11.08
CA ASP A 68 13.77 44.21 9.79
C ASP A 68 13.12 43.48 8.60
N ALA A 69 12.25 42.50 8.85
CA ALA A 69 11.62 41.74 7.78
C ALA A 69 10.75 42.65 6.88
N LYS A 70 10.98 42.59 5.56
CA LYS A 70 10.19 43.32 4.54
C LYS A 70 9.55 42.36 3.53
N ILE A 71 8.51 42.84 2.83
CA ILE A 71 7.88 42.12 1.72
C ILE A 71 8.76 42.29 0.47
N SER A 72 9.46 41.22 0.09
CA SER A 72 10.44 41.21 -1.00
C SER A 72 9.82 40.92 -2.38
N LEU A 73 8.74 41.63 -2.74
CA LEU A 73 8.12 41.59 -4.09
C LEU A 73 8.37 42.89 -4.85
N THR A 74 8.43 42.81 -6.18
CA THR A 74 8.33 44.01 -7.02
C THR A 74 6.90 44.58 -6.90
N PRO A 75 6.70 45.90 -7.10
CA PRO A 75 5.37 46.50 -7.06
C PRO A 75 4.34 45.77 -7.92
N SER A 76 4.72 45.39 -9.15
CA SER A 76 3.88 44.65 -10.08
C SER A 76 3.45 43.27 -9.57
N HIS A 77 4.38 42.44 -9.10
CA HIS A 77 4.06 41.11 -8.56
C HIS A 77 3.22 41.19 -7.29
N LEU A 78 3.49 42.17 -6.42
CA LEU A 78 2.69 42.39 -5.22
C LEU A 78 1.24 42.74 -5.59
N SER A 79 1.04 43.60 -6.59
CA SER A 79 -0.29 43.97 -7.08
C SER A 79 -1.11 42.74 -7.49
N VAL A 80 -0.50 41.84 -8.28
CA VAL A 80 -1.14 40.58 -8.69
C VAL A 80 -1.50 39.70 -7.49
N CYS A 81 -0.59 39.55 -6.52
CA CYS A 81 -0.85 38.73 -5.33
C CYS A 81 -1.96 39.31 -4.45
N VAL A 82 -1.96 40.64 -4.22
CA VAL A 82 -2.99 41.32 -3.43
C VAL A 82 -4.35 41.21 -4.12
N SER A 83 -4.43 41.47 -5.42
CA SER A 83 -5.69 41.34 -6.17
C SER A 83 -6.26 39.93 -6.17
N SER A 84 -5.41 38.90 -6.03
CA SER A 84 -5.85 37.50 -5.90
C SER A 84 -6.40 37.18 -4.50
N LEU A 85 -5.88 37.84 -3.46
CA LEU A 85 -6.20 37.55 -2.05
C LEU A 85 -7.21 38.52 -1.42
N GLU A 86 -7.42 39.72 -1.97
CA GLU A 86 -8.22 40.79 -1.35
C GLU A 86 -9.70 40.44 -1.12
N ASN A 87 -10.25 39.50 -1.91
CA ASN A 87 -11.65 39.07 -1.80
C ASN A 87 -11.80 37.70 -1.13
N VAL A 88 -10.70 37.05 -0.76
CA VAL A 88 -10.70 35.82 0.04
C VAL A 88 -10.88 36.22 1.51
N LYS A 89 -11.67 35.48 2.29
CA LYS A 89 -11.77 35.68 3.75
C LYS A 89 -10.96 34.58 4.44
N LEU A 90 -10.11 34.92 5.40
CA LEU A 90 -9.31 33.94 6.13
C LEU A 90 -9.94 33.56 7.48
N PHE A 91 -10.52 34.52 8.21
CA PHE A 91 -11.26 34.23 9.44
C PHE A 91 -12.71 33.77 9.17
N ASN A 92 -13.24 32.87 10.00
CA ASN A 92 -14.54 32.22 9.78
C ASN A 92 -14.60 31.45 8.45
N SER A 93 -13.46 30.91 8.04
CA SER A 93 -13.31 29.95 6.95
C SER A 93 -12.90 28.61 7.55
N ASN A 94 -13.07 27.52 6.80
CA ASN A 94 -12.62 26.20 7.24
C ASN A 94 -11.17 26.24 7.72
N LEU A 95 -10.93 25.80 8.97
CA LEU A 95 -9.56 25.63 9.47
C LEU A 95 -8.77 24.73 8.52
N ASP A 96 -9.39 23.67 8.00
CA ASP A 96 -8.73 22.73 7.08
C ASP A 96 -8.24 23.43 5.82
N VAL A 97 -9.01 24.38 5.27
CA VAL A 97 -8.62 25.12 4.05
C VAL A 97 -7.45 26.05 4.34
N ILE A 98 -7.46 26.71 5.50
CA ILE A 98 -6.40 27.62 5.90
C ILE A 98 -5.11 26.85 6.20
N ASP A 99 -5.22 25.74 6.92
CA ASP A 99 -4.09 24.92 7.29
C ASP A 99 -3.55 24.12 6.09
N GLU A 100 -4.39 23.67 5.16
CA GLU A 100 -3.95 23.14 3.84
C GLU A 100 -3.19 24.20 3.03
N ALA A 101 -3.67 25.45 3.02
CA ALA A 101 -2.97 26.52 2.33
C ALA A 101 -1.58 26.76 2.95
N PHE A 102 -1.45 26.72 4.28
CA PHE A 102 -0.16 26.81 4.96
C PHE A 102 0.71 25.58 4.69
N GLU A 103 0.14 24.38 4.71
CA GLU A 103 0.82 23.12 4.42
C GLU A 103 1.40 23.13 3.00
N TYR A 104 0.61 23.55 2.01
CA TYR A 104 1.05 23.69 0.62
C TYR A 104 2.26 24.62 0.49
N LEU A 105 2.27 25.72 1.23
CA LEU A 105 3.37 26.68 1.25
C LEU A 105 4.64 26.11 1.89
N ILE A 106 4.52 25.27 2.92
CA ILE A 106 5.67 24.57 3.53
C ILE A 106 6.24 23.51 2.57
N ASN A 107 5.37 22.68 2.01
CA ASN A 107 5.72 21.50 1.20
C ASN A 107 6.48 21.84 -0.09
N GLN A 108 6.17 22.96 -0.77
CA GLN A 108 6.93 23.39 -1.95
C GLN A 108 8.41 23.71 -1.66
N SER A 109 8.74 24.02 -0.41
CA SER A 109 10.12 24.36 -0.01
C SER A 109 10.91 23.19 0.60
N SER A 110 10.25 22.06 0.89
CA SER A 110 10.79 20.95 1.71
C SER A 110 10.78 19.58 1.01
N LYS A 111 10.65 19.52 -0.33
CA LYS A 111 10.61 18.24 -1.08
C LYS A 111 11.77 17.30 -0.67
N GLY A 112 11.42 16.16 -0.09
CA GLY A 112 12.20 14.91 -0.09
C GLY A 112 13.26 14.70 1.00
N GLU A 113 13.98 15.73 1.47
CA GLU A 113 15.21 15.49 2.27
C GLU A 113 15.01 15.37 3.79
N LYS A 114 13.97 15.98 4.38
CA LYS A 114 13.81 16.04 5.86
C LYS A 114 12.90 14.96 6.48
N GLY A 115 12.13 14.21 5.68
CA GLY A 115 11.22 13.17 6.20
C GLY A 115 10.08 13.69 7.10
N GLN A 116 9.80 14.99 7.06
CA GLN A 116 8.70 15.64 7.77
C GLN A 116 7.44 15.52 6.93
N PHE A 117 6.41 14.87 7.46
CA PHE A 117 5.12 14.70 6.80
C PHE A 117 4.03 15.35 7.63
N PHE A 118 3.11 16.03 6.95
CA PHE A 118 1.97 16.59 7.62
C PHE A 118 0.97 15.51 8.03
N THR A 119 0.32 15.68 9.18
CA THR A 119 -0.68 14.72 9.70
C THR A 119 -2.07 15.09 9.16
N PRO A 120 -2.76 14.22 8.41
CA PRO A 120 -4.11 14.53 7.95
C PRO A 120 -5.06 14.86 9.11
N ARG A 121 -5.92 15.87 8.92
CA ARG A 121 -6.82 16.41 9.97
C ARG A 121 -7.70 15.37 10.62
N TYR A 122 -8.27 14.49 9.80
CA TYR A 122 -9.08 13.39 10.29
C TYR A 122 -8.28 12.37 11.14
N VAL A 123 -6.95 12.30 11.01
CA VAL A 123 -6.12 11.51 11.94
C VAL A 123 -5.85 12.29 13.22
N ILE A 124 -5.69 13.60 13.14
CA ILE A 124 -5.55 14.48 14.31
C ILE A 124 -6.81 14.41 15.19
N ASP A 125 -7.99 14.60 14.60
CA ASP A 125 -9.28 14.54 15.30
C ASP A 125 -9.54 13.17 15.93
N LEU A 126 -9.17 12.08 15.25
CA LEU A 126 -9.19 10.73 15.84
C LEU A 126 -8.38 10.70 17.15
N CYS A 127 -7.15 11.21 17.14
CA CYS A 127 -6.28 11.20 18.31
C CYS A 127 -6.85 12.05 19.45
N VAL A 128 -7.33 13.26 19.13
CA VAL A 128 -7.90 14.19 20.10
C VAL A 128 -9.16 13.59 20.73
N LYS A 129 -10.08 13.03 19.93
CA LYS A 129 -11.29 12.37 20.43
C LYS A 129 -10.97 11.17 21.33
N MET A 130 -10.03 10.32 20.93
CA MET A 130 -9.66 9.12 21.71
C MET A 130 -8.89 9.46 22.99
N LEU A 131 -8.05 10.51 23.00
CA LEU A 131 -7.39 10.94 24.22
C LEU A 131 -8.28 11.83 25.10
N ASN A 132 -9.30 12.49 24.57
CA ASN A 132 -10.23 13.32 25.34
C ASN A 132 -9.53 14.29 26.32
N PRO A 133 -8.71 15.25 25.84
CA PRO A 133 -8.06 16.24 26.71
C PRO A 133 -9.10 17.08 27.47
N GLN A 134 -8.77 17.48 28.70
CA GLN A 134 -9.62 18.30 29.59
C GLN A 134 -8.98 19.68 29.89
N GLU A 135 -9.76 20.61 30.44
CA GLU A 135 -9.34 22.00 30.72
C GLU A 135 -8.20 22.13 31.74
N ASP A 136 -8.12 21.23 32.73
CA ASP A 136 -7.08 21.29 33.78
C ASP A 136 -5.74 20.65 33.38
N GLU A 137 -5.75 19.89 32.27
CA GLU A 137 -4.64 19.07 31.79
C GLU A 137 -3.63 19.85 30.92
N TYR A 138 -2.35 19.55 31.08
CA TYR A 138 -1.28 20.07 30.22
C TYR A 138 -1.09 19.19 28.98
N MET A 139 -1.13 19.81 27.80
CA MET A 139 -0.94 19.17 26.51
C MET A 139 0.35 19.64 25.83
N ILE A 140 1.05 18.72 25.17
CA ILE A 140 2.20 19.05 24.31
C ILE A 140 2.24 18.24 23.01
N ASP A 141 2.72 18.90 21.95
CA ASP A 141 3.26 18.25 20.76
C ASP A 141 4.77 18.50 20.64
N THR A 142 5.55 17.42 20.60
CA THR A 142 7.02 17.45 20.59
C THR A 142 7.64 17.48 19.20
N ALA A 143 6.82 17.38 18.15
CA ALA A 143 7.20 17.43 16.75
C ALA A 143 6.10 18.15 15.96
N ALA A 144 5.83 19.39 16.37
CA ALA A 144 4.54 20.04 16.14
C ALA A 144 4.22 20.40 14.69
N GLY A 145 5.22 20.58 13.81
CA GLY A 145 4.99 21.04 12.45
C GLY A 145 4.21 22.36 12.45
N SER A 146 3.02 22.38 11.84
CA SER A 146 2.11 23.54 11.85
C SER A 146 1.22 23.64 13.10
N SER A 147 1.45 22.84 14.14
CA SER A 147 0.63 22.75 15.36
C SER A 147 -0.79 22.22 15.15
N GLY A 148 -0.96 21.23 14.26
CA GLY A 148 -2.26 20.59 14.05
C GLY A 148 -2.85 19.95 15.33
N PHE A 149 -2.08 19.14 16.07
CA PHE A 149 -2.56 18.54 17.32
C PHE A 149 -2.90 19.58 18.40
N PRO A 150 -2.05 20.60 18.67
CA PRO A 150 -2.40 21.68 19.59
C PRO A 150 -3.71 22.40 19.22
N VAL A 151 -3.87 22.81 17.96
CA VAL A 151 -5.05 23.57 17.52
C VAL A 151 -6.34 22.76 17.66
N HIS A 152 -6.35 21.50 17.25
CA HIS A 152 -7.53 20.64 17.37
C HIS A 152 -7.84 20.30 18.84
N THR A 153 -6.82 20.19 19.70
CA THR A 153 -7.00 20.04 21.15
C THR A 153 -7.65 21.26 21.77
N ILE A 154 -7.19 22.46 21.40
CA ILE A 154 -7.80 23.73 21.83
C ILE A 154 -9.28 23.74 21.48
N PHE A 155 -9.65 23.37 20.25
CA PHE A 155 -11.04 23.35 19.81
C PHE A 155 -11.89 22.32 20.55
N HIS A 156 -11.32 21.16 20.84
CA HIS A 156 -12.00 20.12 21.64
C HIS A 156 -12.32 20.64 23.05
N VAL A 157 -11.34 21.20 23.75
CA VAL A 157 -11.53 21.71 25.11
C VAL A 157 -12.41 22.95 25.13
N TRP A 158 -12.32 23.83 24.13
CA TRP A 158 -13.23 24.96 23.99
C TRP A 158 -14.69 24.54 23.84
N ARG A 159 -14.97 23.48 23.07
CA ARG A 159 -16.34 22.96 22.97
C ARG A 159 -16.86 22.53 24.34
N GLN A 160 -16.02 21.86 25.15
CA GLN A 160 -16.38 21.47 26.52
C GLN A 160 -16.63 22.69 27.42
N ILE A 161 -15.72 23.68 27.42
CA ILE A 161 -15.85 24.91 28.22
C ILE A 161 -17.12 25.68 27.83
N LEU A 162 -17.40 25.81 26.52
CA LEU A 162 -18.58 26.52 26.02
C LEU A 162 -19.88 25.81 26.40
N ASP A 163 -19.91 24.48 26.31
CA ASP A 163 -21.04 23.66 26.75
C ASP A 163 -21.28 23.80 28.26
N ASP A 164 -20.21 23.73 29.07
CA ASP A 164 -20.25 23.96 30.52
C ASP A 164 -20.76 25.36 30.89
N GLU A 165 -20.46 26.38 30.09
CA GLU A 165 -20.97 27.75 30.27
C GLU A 165 -22.36 27.98 29.66
N GLY A 166 -22.95 26.98 28.99
CA GLY A 166 -24.23 27.09 28.30
C GLY A 166 -24.21 28.07 27.13
N LEU A 167 -23.04 28.30 26.53
CA LEU A 167 -22.84 29.19 25.38
C LEU A 167 -22.98 28.42 24.07
N SER A 168 -23.63 29.02 23.07
CA SER A 168 -23.73 28.41 21.75
C SER A 168 -22.36 28.39 21.05
N THR A 169 -21.98 27.23 20.54
CA THR A 169 -20.78 27.08 19.71
C THR A 169 -21.04 27.69 18.32
N SER A 170 -20.44 28.85 18.06
CA SER A 170 -20.39 29.44 16.72
C SER A 170 -19.28 28.77 15.88
N HIS A 171 -18.62 29.51 14.97
CA HIS A 171 -17.43 29.01 14.29
C HIS A 171 -16.23 29.12 15.25
N LEU A 172 -15.60 28.00 15.63
CA LEU A 172 -14.48 28.01 16.59
C LEU A 172 -13.29 28.85 16.11
N PHE A 173 -13.05 28.84 14.80
CA PHE A 173 -12.08 29.69 14.12
C PHE A 173 -12.72 31.01 13.67
N SER A 174 -13.00 31.91 14.62
CA SER A 174 -13.72 33.17 14.39
C SER A 174 -13.03 34.38 15.03
N LEU A 175 -13.48 35.57 14.63
CA LEU A 175 -13.05 36.85 15.23
C LEU A 175 -13.72 37.16 16.56
N GLU A 176 -14.62 36.29 17.00
CA GLU A 176 -15.37 36.47 18.25
C GLU A 176 -14.46 36.28 19.45
N ASP A 177 -14.59 37.20 20.41
CA ASP A 177 -13.90 37.10 21.69
C ASP A 177 -14.31 35.81 22.39
N LYS A 178 -13.30 35.00 22.73
CA LYS A 178 -13.49 33.78 23.51
C LYS A 178 -13.59 34.11 25.01
N PRO A 179 -14.35 33.31 25.78
CA PRO A 179 -14.40 33.44 27.24
C PRO A 179 -13.00 33.42 27.88
N PRO A 180 -12.82 34.04 29.07
CA PRO A 180 -11.54 34.03 29.78
C PRO A 180 -10.97 32.62 29.99
N ARG A 181 -11.80 31.64 30.38
CA ARG A 181 -11.40 30.23 30.56
C ARG A 181 -10.75 29.63 29.32
N CYS A 182 -11.34 29.88 28.15
CA CYS A 182 -10.79 29.45 26.86
C CYS A 182 -9.41 30.05 26.57
N LYS A 183 -9.18 31.33 26.94
CA LYS A 183 -7.91 32.02 26.74
C LYS A 183 -6.84 31.52 27.73
N GLU A 184 -7.21 31.38 29.01
CA GLU A 184 -6.34 30.85 30.08
C GLU A 184 -5.85 29.43 29.77
N TYR A 185 -6.74 28.55 29.30
CA TYR A 185 -6.35 27.19 28.88
C TYR A 185 -5.24 27.23 27.81
N VAL A 186 -5.45 28.01 26.75
CA VAL A 186 -4.52 28.10 25.63
C VAL A 186 -3.18 28.71 26.06
N GLU A 187 -3.21 29.74 26.90
CA GLU A 187 -2.03 30.46 27.39
C GLU A 187 -1.16 29.65 28.36
N ASP A 188 -1.78 28.82 29.20
CA ASP A 188 -1.06 28.15 30.29
C ASP A 188 -0.89 26.64 30.10
N LYS A 189 -1.71 25.98 29.28
CA LYS A 189 -1.80 24.51 29.24
C LYS A 189 -1.36 23.86 27.93
N VAL A 190 -1.34 24.58 26.82
CA VAL A 190 -1.05 24.02 25.49
C VAL A 190 0.36 24.41 25.02
N PHE A 191 1.19 23.42 24.70
CA PHE A 191 2.59 23.60 24.32
C PHE A 191 2.92 22.92 22.99
N ALA A 192 3.92 23.45 22.28
CA ALA A 192 4.40 22.87 21.04
C ALA A 192 5.91 23.10 20.87
N ILE A 193 6.63 22.10 20.37
CA ILE A 193 8.06 22.19 20.05
C ILE A 193 8.28 21.71 18.62
N ASP A 194 9.04 22.47 17.83
CA ASP A 194 9.58 22.01 16.56
C ASP A 194 11.00 22.58 16.33
N PHE A 195 11.81 21.84 15.58
CA PHE A 195 13.19 22.23 15.27
C PHE A 195 13.29 23.05 13.98
N ASP A 196 12.23 23.10 13.14
CA ASP A 196 12.20 23.88 11.91
C ASP A 196 11.55 25.24 12.16
N GLU A 197 12.36 26.30 12.14
CA GLU A 197 11.92 27.67 12.37
C GLU A 197 10.72 28.10 11.50
N LYS A 198 10.62 27.62 10.25
CA LYS A 198 9.47 27.95 9.39
C LYS A 198 8.18 27.30 9.88
N ALA A 199 8.25 26.03 10.28
CA ALA A 199 7.13 25.33 10.88
C ALA A 199 6.67 26.04 12.16
N VAL A 200 7.61 26.40 13.05
CA VAL A 200 7.35 27.17 14.28
C VAL A 200 6.63 28.49 13.98
N ARG A 201 7.03 29.24 12.94
CA ARG A 201 6.34 30.48 12.56
C ARG A 201 4.89 30.25 12.13
N VAL A 202 4.62 29.18 11.38
CA VAL A 202 3.27 28.82 10.94
C VAL A 202 2.43 28.39 12.15
N ALA A 203 2.98 27.52 12.99
CA ALA A 203 2.37 27.08 14.25
C ALA A 203 1.98 28.25 15.15
N ARG A 204 2.90 29.21 15.37
CA ARG A 204 2.61 30.45 16.10
C ARG A 204 1.49 31.25 15.46
N THR A 205 1.47 31.33 14.14
CA THR A 205 0.42 32.08 13.40
C THR A 205 -0.95 31.40 13.49
N LEU A 206 -1.02 30.07 13.48
CA LEU A 206 -2.28 29.35 13.66
C LEU A 206 -2.78 29.46 15.10
N ASN A 207 -1.88 29.35 16.08
CA ASN A 207 -2.24 29.51 17.49
C ASN A 207 -2.64 30.95 17.85
N LEU A 208 -2.17 31.97 17.13
CA LEU A 208 -2.64 33.36 17.27
C LEU A 208 -4.14 33.50 17.04
N ILE A 209 -4.67 32.70 16.11
CA ILE A 209 -6.09 32.70 15.79
C ILE A 209 -6.89 32.06 16.93
N ALA A 210 -6.24 31.19 17.70
CA ALA A 210 -6.79 30.57 18.90
C ALA A 210 -6.57 31.41 20.19
N GLY A 211 -5.97 32.61 20.14
CA GLY A 211 -5.63 33.42 21.32
C GLY A 211 -4.11 33.61 21.49
N ASP A 212 -3.61 33.75 22.71
CA ASP A 212 -2.15 33.90 22.97
C ASP A 212 -1.39 32.55 23.06
N GLY A 213 -1.94 31.51 22.41
CA GLY A 213 -1.32 30.18 22.35
C GLY A 213 -0.02 30.12 21.57
N GLN A 214 0.35 31.21 20.88
CA GLN A 214 1.62 31.33 20.18
C GLN A 214 2.83 31.35 21.13
N THR A 215 2.63 31.85 22.36
CA THR A 215 3.72 32.08 23.32
C THR A 215 4.39 30.76 23.72
N ASN A 216 3.63 29.66 23.75
CA ASN A 216 4.11 28.33 24.14
C ASN A 216 4.58 27.46 22.96
N VAL A 217 4.68 28.02 21.75
CA VAL A 217 5.27 27.34 20.59
C VAL A 217 6.75 27.71 20.49
N LEU A 218 7.63 26.73 20.73
CA LEU A 218 9.07 26.93 20.92
C LEU A 218 9.90 26.33 19.79
N HIS A 219 10.94 27.06 19.36
CA HIS A 219 11.92 26.58 18.40
C HIS A 219 13.06 25.85 19.12
N LEU A 220 12.95 24.54 19.29
CA LEU A 220 13.92 23.69 20.00
C LEU A 220 14.07 22.34 19.31
N ASN A 221 15.24 21.71 19.43
CA ASN A 221 15.41 20.33 19.04
C ASN A 221 15.00 19.40 20.18
N THR A 222 13.86 18.73 20.05
CA THR A 222 13.33 17.82 21.08
C THR A 222 14.31 16.70 21.45
N LEU A 223 15.05 16.16 20.48
CA LEU A 223 15.99 15.06 20.71
C LEU A 223 17.36 15.52 21.24
N ASP A 224 17.77 16.75 20.96
CA ASP A 224 19.06 17.30 21.41
C ASP A 224 18.89 18.32 22.55
N TYR A 225 18.33 17.84 23.66
CA TYR A 225 17.94 18.68 24.78
C TYR A 225 19.10 19.17 25.64
N GLU A 226 20.28 18.59 25.48
CA GLU A 226 21.50 19.03 26.18
C GLU A 226 22.00 20.39 25.66
N LEU A 227 21.69 20.76 24.42
CA LEU A 227 22.07 22.07 23.87
C LEU A 227 21.02 23.15 24.13
N TRP A 228 19.95 22.84 24.89
CA TRP A 228 18.91 23.83 25.11
C TRP A 228 19.42 25.05 25.87
N ASP A 229 20.28 24.88 26.87
CA ASP A 229 20.87 26.03 27.57
C ASP A 229 21.63 26.94 26.57
N GLU A 230 22.48 26.36 25.70
CA GLU A 230 23.22 27.10 24.66
C GLU A 230 22.31 27.80 23.64
N VAL A 231 21.19 27.18 23.28
CA VAL A 231 20.22 27.75 22.32
C VAL A 231 19.41 28.86 22.97
N THR A 232 18.98 28.66 24.22
CA THR A 232 18.09 29.60 24.93
C THR A 232 18.80 30.86 25.43
N GLU A 233 20.13 30.84 25.53
CA GLU A 233 20.96 32.01 25.87
C GLU A 233 21.20 32.96 24.69
N GLN A 234 20.79 32.59 23.47
CA GLN A 234 20.94 33.47 22.31
C GLN A 234 19.91 34.60 22.38
N ASP A 235 20.36 35.87 22.34
CA ASP A 235 19.49 37.05 22.50
C ASP A 235 18.25 37.01 21.60
N ASN A 236 18.42 36.66 20.32
CA ASN A 236 17.33 36.57 19.35
C ASN A 236 16.32 35.46 19.67
N TRP A 237 16.74 34.40 20.37
CA TRP A 237 15.85 33.33 20.80
C TRP A 237 15.13 33.75 22.09
N ASP A 238 15.85 34.28 23.06
CA ASP A 238 15.29 34.72 24.35
C ASP A 238 14.18 35.76 24.13
N ASP A 239 14.44 36.79 23.31
CA ASP A 239 13.47 37.84 22.97
C ASP A 239 12.12 37.29 22.45
N ILE A 240 12.11 36.12 21.82
CA ILE A 240 10.93 35.55 21.16
C ILE A 240 10.23 34.48 22.01
N TYR A 241 11.00 33.65 22.72
CA TYR A 241 10.53 32.40 23.32
C TYR A 241 10.63 32.35 24.84
N HIS A 242 11.21 33.37 25.50
CA HIS A 242 11.50 33.37 26.94
C HIS A 242 10.30 32.99 27.82
N GLU A 243 9.16 33.65 27.65
CA GLU A 243 8.00 33.43 28.52
C GLU A 243 7.40 32.02 28.37
N GLY A 244 7.29 31.52 27.14
CA GLY A 244 6.86 30.14 26.87
C GLY A 244 7.85 29.11 27.46
N PHE A 245 9.15 29.35 27.32
CA PHE A 245 10.18 28.48 27.86
C PHE A 245 10.20 28.47 29.39
N LYS A 246 9.97 29.63 30.01
CA LYS A 246 9.83 29.76 31.46
C LYS A 246 8.62 28.98 31.98
N ARG A 247 7.50 28.98 31.26
CA ARG A 247 6.34 28.12 31.57
C ARG A 247 6.69 26.64 31.41
N LEU A 248 7.30 26.24 30.29
CA LEU A 248 7.75 24.86 30.06
C LEU A 248 8.70 24.36 31.17
N LYS A 249 9.67 25.18 31.60
CA LYS A 249 10.61 24.84 32.67
C LYS A 249 9.94 24.54 34.02
N ARG A 250 8.76 25.08 34.28
CA ARG A 250 7.98 24.81 35.51
C ARG A 250 7.37 23.42 35.52
N LEU A 251 7.22 22.79 34.35
CA LEU A 251 6.67 21.43 34.20
C LEU A 251 7.73 20.33 34.37
N ARG A 252 8.98 20.67 34.69
CA ARG A 252 10.00 19.68 35.05
C ARG A 252 9.70 19.05 36.43
N PRO A 253 10.15 17.81 36.67
CA PRO A 253 10.10 17.22 38.00
C PRO A 253 10.71 18.16 39.06
N LYS A 254 10.06 18.23 40.22
CA LYS A 254 10.46 19.15 41.30
C LYS A 254 11.92 18.89 41.71
N GLY A 255 12.75 19.92 41.63
CA GLY A 255 14.18 19.84 41.98
C GLY A 255 15.11 19.39 40.85
N SER A 256 14.57 19.00 39.69
CA SER A 256 15.37 18.69 38.50
C SER A 256 15.82 19.96 37.78
N ARG A 257 17.06 19.94 37.29
CA ARG A 257 17.61 20.93 36.36
C ARG A 257 17.77 20.38 34.93
N ASP A 258 17.57 19.08 34.74
CA ASP A 258 17.68 18.41 33.44
C ASP A 258 16.40 18.66 32.60
N TYR A 259 16.53 18.76 31.28
CA TYR A 259 15.44 18.83 30.31
C TYR A 259 15.00 17.45 29.81
N ARG A 260 15.47 16.36 30.44
CA ARG A 260 15.05 15.00 30.09
C ARG A 260 13.55 14.76 30.33
N GLU A 261 13.06 15.08 31.52
CA GLU A 261 11.72 14.71 31.95
C GLU A 261 10.82 15.94 32.15
N PHE A 262 9.53 15.77 31.82
CA PHE A 262 8.48 16.76 32.06
C PHE A 262 7.22 16.09 32.64
N GLN A 263 6.20 16.88 32.97
CA GLN A 263 5.00 16.44 33.66
C GLN A 263 3.72 16.78 32.86
N PHE A 264 3.67 16.36 31.59
CA PHE A 264 2.49 16.53 30.74
C PHE A 264 1.45 15.43 30.95
N ASP A 265 0.17 15.80 30.87
CA ASP A 265 -0.98 14.91 30.94
C ASP A 265 -1.25 14.21 29.61
N VAL A 266 -1.16 14.99 28.53
CA VAL A 266 -1.51 14.58 27.18
C VAL A 266 -0.37 14.91 26.23
N LEU A 267 0.06 13.91 25.45
CA LEU A 267 1.04 14.12 24.38
C LEU A 267 0.51 13.58 23.06
N MET A 268 0.53 14.41 22.02
CA MET A 268 0.20 13.97 20.66
C MET A 268 1.32 14.38 19.73
N ALA A 269 1.84 13.44 18.94
CA ALA A 269 2.95 13.74 18.05
C ALA A 269 2.93 12.89 16.77
N ASN A 270 3.41 13.47 15.68
CA ASN A 270 3.78 12.76 14.46
C ASN A 270 5.27 13.00 14.17
N PRO A 271 6.18 12.22 14.77
CA PRO A 271 7.62 12.39 14.57
C PRO A 271 8.06 12.13 13.12
N PRO A 272 9.21 12.67 12.68
CA PRO A 272 9.74 12.39 11.35
C PRO A 272 10.08 10.90 11.17
N PHE A 273 9.53 10.27 10.13
CA PHE A 273 9.69 8.82 9.87
C PHE A 273 11.03 8.45 9.24
N ALA A 274 11.74 9.41 8.64
CA ALA A 274 12.96 9.16 7.90
C ALA A 274 14.16 9.91 8.49
N GLY A 275 15.33 9.26 8.37
CA GLY A 275 16.60 9.77 8.85
C GLY A 275 17.07 9.09 10.14
N ASP A 276 18.38 8.85 10.19
CA ASP A 276 19.06 8.31 11.37
C ASP A 276 19.79 9.45 12.11
N ILE A 277 19.74 9.45 13.44
CA ILE A 277 20.67 10.18 14.31
C ILE A 277 21.98 9.40 14.35
N LYS A 278 23.11 10.09 14.18
CA LYS A 278 24.46 9.48 14.13
C LYS A 278 25.38 10.03 15.21
N GLU A 279 24.96 11.08 15.89
CA GLU A 279 25.73 11.81 16.89
C GLU A 279 25.83 10.99 18.19
N PRO A 280 27.01 10.46 18.56
CA PRO A 280 27.13 9.55 19.71
C PRO A 280 26.69 10.19 21.04
N ARG A 281 26.89 11.51 21.18
CA ARG A 281 26.48 12.30 22.36
C ARG A 281 24.97 12.22 22.59
N MET A 282 24.18 12.33 21.51
CA MET A 282 22.71 12.21 21.59
C MET A 282 22.29 10.76 21.80
N ILE A 283 22.86 9.83 21.03
CA ILE A 283 22.54 8.39 21.09
C ILE A 283 22.72 7.85 22.52
N ALA A 284 23.79 8.25 23.21
CA ALA A 284 24.10 7.79 24.57
C ALA A 284 23.09 8.21 25.66
N ARG A 285 22.08 9.02 25.32
CA ARG A 285 21.03 9.49 26.25
C ARG A 285 19.77 8.64 26.24
N TYR A 286 19.61 7.77 25.24
CA TYR A 286 18.37 7.04 25.00
C TYR A 286 18.55 5.53 25.15
N ASP A 287 17.88 4.89 26.10
CA ASP A 287 17.97 3.44 26.30
C ASP A 287 17.56 2.63 25.06
N LEU A 288 16.60 3.10 24.25
CA LEU A 288 16.23 2.48 22.97
C LEU A 288 17.36 2.48 21.94
N ALA A 289 18.39 3.29 22.13
CA ALA A 289 19.59 3.30 21.30
C ALA A 289 20.59 2.19 21.66
N LYS A 290 20.39 1.46 22.76
CA LYS A 290 21.22 0.31 23.14
C LYS A 290 20.78 -0.95 22.40
N LYS A 291 21.75 -1.76 22.01
CA LYS A 291 21.55 -3.13 21.56
C LYS A 291 21.31 -4.06 22.75
N PRO A 292 20.78 -5.27 22.52
CA PRO A 292 20.62 -6.28 23.57
C PRO A 292 21.92 -6.67 24.29
N ASP A 293 23.09 -6.50 23.65
CA ASP A 293 24.41 -6.74 24.25
C ASP A 293 24.93 -5.57 25.11
N GLY A 294 24.11 -4.52 25.31
CA GLY A 294 24.43 -3.33 26.08
C GLY A 294 25.26 -2.28 25.33
N LYS A 295 25.68 -2.54 24.08
CA LYS A 295 26.44 -1.57 23.29
C LYS A 295 25.53 -0.56 22.60
N TRP A 296 26.01 0.66 22.46
CA TRP A 296 25.34 1.71 21.71
C TRP A 296 25.35 1.43 20.20
N GLN A 297 24.24 1.70 19.54
CA GLN A 297 24.17 1.68 18.09
C GLN A 297 24.93 2.88 17.49
N SER A 298 25.52 2.72 16.30
CA SER A 298 26.21 3.81 15.60
C SER A 298 25.24 4.77 14.90
N LYS A 299 23.99 4.34 14.70
CA LYS A 299 22.92 5.12 14.11
C LYS A 299 21.58 4.59 14.59
N VAL A 300 20.62 5.47 14.85
CA VAL A 300 19.27 5.10 15.32
C VAL A 300 18.23 5.95 14.62
N GLY A 301 17.10 5.36 14.23
CA GLY A 301 15.99 6.08 13.63
C GLY A 301 15.45 7.17 14.56
N ARG A 302 15.13 8.35 14.01
CA ARG A 302 14.60 9.47 14.80
C ARG A 302 13.29 9.09 15.50
N ASP A 303 12.39 8.43 14.78
CA ASP A 303 11.12 7.92 15.26
C ASP A 303 11.27 7.04 16.52
N ILE A 304 12.31 6.20 16.57
CA ILE A 304 12.63 5.37 17.75
C ILE A 304 12.97 6.25 18.97
N LEU A 305 13.83 7.25 18.80
CA LEU A 305 14.24 8.13 19.92
C LEU A 305 13.08 9.00 20.41
N PHE A 306 12.17 9.40 19.49
CA PHE A 306 10.96 10.13 19.86
C PHE A 306 10.00 9.30 20.72
N ILE A 307 9.95 7.96 20.57
CA ILE A 307 9.14 7.10 21.46
C ILE A 307 9.60 7.27 22.90
N GLU A 308 10.89 7.09 23.17
CA GLU A 308 11.44 7.26 24.53
C GLU A 308 11.31 8.70 25.01
N ARG A 309 11.65 9.68 24.16
CA ARG A 309 11.58 11.10 24.51
C ARG A 309 10.17 11.54 24.89
N ASN A 310 9.17 11.09 24.15
CA ASN A 310 7.78 11.45 24.42
C ASN A 310 7.28 10.78 25.72
N LEU A 311 7.70 9.55 26.00
CA LEU A 311 7.40 8.91 27.29
C LEU A 311 8.08 9.61 28.48
N ASP A 312 9.26 10.19 28.30
CA ASP A 312 9.93 11.02 29.32
C ASP A 312 9.18 12.34 29.57
N PHE A 313 8.41 12.85 28.60
CA PHE A 313 7.59 14.07 28.76
C PHE A 313 6.30 13.84 29.54
N LEU A 314 5.77 12.61 29.53
CA LEU A 314 4.54 12.27 30.23
C LEU A 314 4.78 12.13 31.73
N LYS A 315 3.88 12.72 32.51
CA LYS A 315 3.77 12.41 33.95
C LYS A 315 3.28 10.96 34.16
N PRO A 316 3.52 10.35 35.32
CA PRO A 316 2.89 9.07 35.68
C PRO A 316 1.36 9.15 35.52
N GLY A 317 0.75 8.23 34.78
CA GLY A 317 -0.68 8.24 34.46
C GLY A 317 -1.08 9.09 33.26
N GLY A 318 -0.16 9.91 32.73
CA GLY A 318 -0.35 10.66 31.48
C GLY A 318 -0.46 9.74 30.27
N ARG A 319 -1.04 10.24 29.18
CA ARG A 319 -1.39 9.46 27.99
C ARG A 319 -0.89 10.10 26.70
N MET A 320 -0.61 9.27 25.72
CA MET A 320 -0.05 9.69 24.45
C MET A 320 -0.69 8.99 23.25
N ALA A 321 -0.81 9.74 22.16
CA ALA A 321 -1.03 9.24 20.81
C ALA A 321 0.17 9.60 19.94
N ILE A 322 0.81 8.60 19.33
CA ILE A 322 1.98 8.81 18.48
C ILE A 322 1.79 8.10 17.14
N VAL A 323 1.98 8.84 16.05
CA VAL A 323 1.95 8.27 14.70
C VAL A 323 3.31 7.67 14.38
N LEU A 324 3.35 6.39 14.00
CA LEU A 324 4.58 5.67 13.72
C LEU A 324 4.45 4.79 12.45
N PRO A 325 5.57 4.51 11.75
CA PRO A 325 5.57 3.53 10.66
C PRO A 325 5.14 2.14 11.13
N GLN A 326 4.36 1.43 10.31
CA GLN A 326 3.87 0.07 10.62
C GLN A 326 4.99 -0.89 11.05
N GLY A 327 6.18 -0.72 10.46
CA GLY A 327 7.37 -1.54 10.75
C GLY A 327 7.70 -1.62 12.25
N ARG A 328 7.49 -0.55 13.02
CA ARG A 328 7.79 -0.52 14.47
C ARG A 328 6.92 -1.48 15.27
N PHE A 329 5.73 -1.75 14.77
CA PHE A 329 4.75 -2.63 15.40
C PHE A 329 4.94 -4.10 15.02
N ASN A 330 5.63 -4.40 13.90
CA ASN A 330 5.66 -5.76 13.35
C ASN A 330 7.04 -6.35 13.01
N ASN A 331 8.06 -5.52 12.75
CA ASN A 331 9.37 -6.01 12.38
C ASN A 331 10.00 -6.79 13.53
N SER A 332 10.59 -7.94 13.22
CA SER A 332 11.27 -8.79 14.21
C SER A 332 12.45 -8.09 14.89
N SER A 333 13.19 -7.25 14.15
CA SER A 333 14.31 -6.45 14.65
C SER A 333 13.91 -5.44 15.72
N ASP A 334 12.65 -5.03 15.73
CA ASP A 334 12.15 -3.89 16.52
C ASP A 334 11.42 -4.36 17.80
N LYS A 335 11.54 -5.65 18.17
CA LYS A 335 10.91 -6.20 19.37
C LYS A 335 11.31 -5.45 20.65
N ASN A 336 12.55 -4.99 20.75
CA ASN A 336 13.03 -4.22 21.90
C ASN A 336 12.23 -2.93 22.12
N ILE A 337 11.77 -2.27 21.05
CA ILE A 337 10.93 -1.06 21.15
C ILE A 337 9.59 -1.42 21.77
N ARG A 338 9.01 -2.55 21.35
CA ARG A 338 7.72 -3.05 21.82
C ARG A 338 7.76 -3.47 23.29
N ASP A 339 8.82 -4.17 23.68
CA ASP A 339 9.09 -4.53 25.07
C ASP A 339 9.26 -3.27 25.93
N PHE A 340 10.03 -2.28 25.46
CA PHE A 340 10.26 -1.01 26.17
C PHE A 340 8.97 -0.23 26.43
N ILE A 341 8.06 -0.18 25.44
CA ILE A 341 6.75 0.47 25.56
C ILE A 341 5.89 -0.25 26.60
N ALA A 342 5.72 -1.58 26.48
CA ALA A 342 4.87 -2.35 27.39
C ALA A 342 5.39 -2.35 28.84
N GLU A 343 6.71 -2.27 29.02
CA GLU A 343 7.32 -2.13 30.35
C GLU A 343 6.93 -0.82 31.05
N ARG A 344 6.75 0.28 30.30
CA ARG A 344 6.54 1.64 30.81
C ARG A 344 5.08 2.12 30.72
N CYS A 345 4.29 1.51 29.84
CA CYS A 345 2.94 1.96 29.56
C CYS A 345 1.96 0.81 29.34
N ARG A 346 0.70 1.08 29.69
CA ARG A 346 -0.45 0.34 29.17
C ARG A 346 -0.64 0.68 27.70
N ILE A 347 -0.70 -0.32 26.85
CA ILE A 347 -1.12 -0.14 25.45
C ILE A 347 -2.65 -0.06 25.43
N LEU A 348 -3.21 1.09 25.09
CA LEU A 348 -4.66 1.29 25.09
C LEU A 348 -5.26 0.84 23.76
N ALA A 349 -4.67 1.31 22.66
CA ALA A 349 -5.13 1.01 21.31
C ALA A 349 -4.03 1.11 20.26
N VAL A 350 -4.19 0.38 19.16
CA VAL A 350 -3.47 0.60 17.91
C VAL A 350 -4.44 0.71 16.75
N VAL A 351 -4.42 1.87 16.08
CA VAL A 351 -5.24 2.15 14.91
C VAL A 351 -4.37 2.16 13.66
N GLY A 352 -4.51 1.12 12.83
CA GLY A 352 -3.84 1.04 11.54
C GLY A 352 -4.48 1.94 10.51
N LEU A 353 -3.71 2.87 9.96
CA LEU A 353 -4.18 3.82 8.94
C LEU A 353 -4.07 3.20 7.54
N HIS A 354 -4.86 3.71 6.61
CA HIS A 354 -4.80 3.26 5.22
C HIS A 354 -3.48 3.67 4.57
N GLY A 355 -2.95 2.86 3.63
CA GLY A 355 -1.67 3.15 2.95
C GLY A 355 -1.65 4.44 2.11
N ASN A 356 -2.81 5.05 1.89
CA ASN A 356 -2.96 6.32 1.14
C ASN A 356 -3.07 7.55 2.07
N THR A 357 -3.22 7.37 3.38
CA THR A 357 -3.47 8.47 4.33
C THR A 357 -2.41 9.57 4.24
N PHE A 358 -1.13 9.19 4.09
CA PHE A 358 0.00 10.13 3.98
C PHE A 358 0.48 10.38 2.54
N LYS A 359 -0.25 9.90 1.52
CA LYS A 359 0.02 10.27 0.12
C LYS A 359 -0.36 11.75 -0.13
N PRO A 360 0.30 12.43 -1.09
CA PRO A 360 1.37 11.94 -1.98
C PRO A 360 2.76 11.86 -1.33
N HIS A 361 2.91 12.25 -0.06
CA HIS A 361 4.23 12.43 0.54
C HIS A 361 4.97 11.13 0.84
N THR A 362 4.26 10.10 1.31
CA THR A 362 4.83 8.76 1.50
C THR A 362 3.76 7.69 1.29
N GLY A 363 4.17 6.57 0.67
CA GLY A 363 3.37 5.35 0.60
C GLY A 363 3.61 4.41 1.78
N THR A 364 4.40 4.82 2.77
CA THR A 364 4.65 4.01 3.97
C THR A 364 3.37 3.94 4.80
N LYS A 365 2.90 2.73 5.05
CA LYS A 365 1.76 2.50 5.96
C LYS A 365 2.14 2.88 7.39
N THR A 366 1.25 3.59 8.06
CA THR A 366 1.43 4.09 9.42
C THR A 366 0.30 3.61 10.32
N SER A 367 0.57 3.62 11.63
CA SER A 367 -0.42 3.37 12.67
C SER A 367 -0.33 4.45 13.74
N VAL A 368 -1.43 4.71 14.44
CA VAL A 368 -1.45 5.50 15.66
C VAL A 368 -1.39 4.58 16.86
N LEU A 369 -0.40 4.77 17.72
CA LEU A 369 -0.26 4.08 18.99
C LEU A 369 -0.81 4.94 20.12
N PHE A 370 -1.77 4.41 20.87
CA PHE A 370 -2.33 5.02 22.08
C PHE A 370 -1.80 4.29 23.31
N VAL A 371 -1.14 5.01 24.21
CA VAL A 371 -0.62 4.45 25.47
C VAL A 371 -0.92 5.34 26.66
N GLN A 372 -0.95 4.76 27.86
CA GLN A 372 -0.99 5.47 29.14
C GLN A 372 0.17 5.00 30.02
N LYS A 373 0.95 5.95 30.55
CA LYS A 373 2.11 5.65 31.38
C LYS A 373 1.67 5.02 32.69
N TRP A 374 2.30 3.91 33.08
CA TRP A 374 1.98 3.22 34.33
C TRP A 374 2.17 4.16 35.53
N ASN A 375 1.26 4.07 36.50
CA ASN A 375 1.32 4.80 37.76
C ASN A 375 0.71 3.98 38.90
N ASP A 376 1.58 3.42 39.73
CA ASP A 376 1.21 2.66 40.90
C ASP A 376 1.18 3.51 42.19
N ASP A 377 1.53 4.80 42.13
CA ASP A 377 1.56 5.66 43.32
C ASP A 377 0.13 6.07 43.75
N PRO A 378 -0.38 5.57 44.88
CA PRO A 378 -1.72 5.90 45.35
C PRO A 378 -1.86 7.38 45.76
N LYS A 379 -0.75 8.06 46.07
CA LYS A 379 -0.74 9.48 46.49
C LYS A 379 -0.85 10.45 45.32
N ALA A 380 -0.47 10.02 44.11
CA ALA A 380 -0.59 10.79 42.88
C ALA A 380 -1.94 10.56 42.17
N GLY A 381 -2.82 9.73 42.76
CA GLY A 381 -3.98 9.15 42.09
C GLY A 381 -3.51 8.07 41.13
N ALA A 382 -3.79 6.79 41.42
CA ALA A 382 -3.41 5.68 40.55
C ALA A 382 -4.24 5.71 39.25
N LEU A 383 -3.95 6.66 38.36
CA LEU A 383 -4.67 6.91 37.10
C LEU A 383 -4.50 5.75 36.11
N CYS A 384 -3.45 4.94 36.27
CA CYS A 384 -3.18 3.76 35.44
C CYS A 384 -2.29 2.74 36.19
N PRO A 385 -2.83 2.00 37.17
CA PRO A 385 -2.05 0.99 37.89
C PRO A 385 -1.58 -0.11 36.94
N ARG A 386 -0.38 -0.64 37.18
CA ARG A 386 0.20 -1.71 36.40
C ARG A 386 -0.65 -2.97 36.50
N LYS A 387 -0.96 -3.57 35.35
CA LYS A 387 -1.67 -4.85 35.24
C LYS A 387 -0.83 -5.83 34.45
N ASP A 388 -0.79 -7.08 34.91
CA ASP A 388 -0.10 -8.17 34.19
C ASP A 388 -0.84 -8.57 32.90
N ASP A 389 -2.16 -8.44 32.89
CA ASP A 389 -3.00 -8.63 31.70
C ASP A 389 -4.08 -7.54 31.62
N TYR A 390 -4.40 -7.13 30.39
CA TYR A 390 -5.39 -6.10 30.09
C TYR A 390 -5.80 -6.16 28.62
N ASN A 391 -7.00 -5.67 28.32
CA ASN A 391 -7.49 -5.62 26.95
C ASN A 391 -6.84 -4.49 26.16
N ILE A 392 -6.52 -4.76 24.89
CA ILE A 392 -6.01 -3.81 23.90
C ILE A 392 -7.03 -3.69 22.77
N PHE A 393 -7.34 -2.46 22.39
CA PHE A 393 -8.24 -2.17 21.28
C PHE A 393 -7.47 -2.04 19.96
N PHE A 394 -7.69 -2.95 19.02
CA PHE A 394 -7.11 -2.88 17.67
C PHE A 394 -8.19 -2.46 16.68
N ALA A 395 -7.87 -1.48 15.82
CA ALA A 395 -8.76 -1.08 14.73
C ALA A 395 -7.97 -0.81 13.46
N THR A 396 -8.60 -1.00 12.30
CA THR A 396 -8.01 -0.71 10.99
C THR A 396 -8.95 0.17 10.18
N MET A 397 -8.45 1.32 9.73
CA MET A 397 -9.16 2.24 8.84
C MET A 397 -9.45 1.56 7.50
N ARG A 398 -10.73 1.42 7.13
CA ARG A 398 -11.12 0.76 5.86
C ARG A 398 -11.25 1.76 4.72
N LYS A 399 -11.80 2.95 5.02
CA LYS A 399 -11.99 4.00 4.02
C LYS A 399 -10.75 4.88 4.00
N SER A 400 -10.13 5.04 2.83
CA SER A 400 -8.79 5.64 2.74
C SER A 400 -8.75 7.15 3.01
N GLY A 401 -9.86 7.86 2.83
CA GLY A 401 -9.93 9.33 2.79
C GLY A 401 -9.17 9.98 1.63
N LYS A 402 -8.30 9.24 0.93
CA LYS A 402 -7.48 9.68 -0.20
C LYS A 402 -7.31 8.57 -1.25
N ASP A 403 -7.22 8.97 -2.51
CA ASP A 403 -6.94 8.07 -3.62
C ASP A 403 -5.43 7.72 -3.72
N ASN A 404 -5.04 7.05 -4.80
CA ASN A 404 -3.65 6.66 -5.03
C ASN A 404 -2.73 7.82 -5.43
N SER A 405 -3.28 8.93 -5.92
CA SER A 405 -2.58 10.19 -6.22
C SER A 405 -2.35 11.03 -4.97
N GLY A 406 -3.11 10.77 -3.91
CA GLY A 406 -3.09 11.51 -2.65
C GLY A 406 -4.18 12.58 -2.54
N ASP A 407 -5.10 12.62 -3.50
CA ASP A 407 -6.22 13.55 -3.52
C ASP A 407 -7.34 13.07 -2.58
N LYS A 408 -8.00 14.00 -1.90
CA LYS A 408 -9.07 13.68 -0.93
C LYS A 408 -10.26 13.03 -1.64
N ILE A 409 -10.74 11.93 -1.07
CA ILE A 409 -12.01 11.32 -1.45
C ILE A 409 -13.10 11.94 -0.58
N TRP A 410 -14.07 12.59 -1.21
CA TRP A 410 -15.17 13.26 -0.53
C TRP A 410 -16.37 12.33 -0.38
N ARG A 411 -17.00 12.35 0.81
CA ARG A 411 -18.22 11.60 1.10
C ARG A 411 -19.34 12.11 0.22
N LYS A 412 -20.07 11.20 -0.43
CA LYS A 412 -21.29 11.51 -1.19
C LYS A 412 -22.54 11.20 -0.38
N ILE A 413 -23.62 11.92 -0.64
CA ILE A 413 -24.95 11.69 -0.08
C ILE A 413 -25.57 10.49 -0.81
N SER A 414 -25.91 9.41 -0.08
CA SER A 414 -26.63 8.24 -0.61
C SER A 414 -28.12 8.30 -0.28
N SER A 415 -28.97 7.68 -1.11
CA SER A 415 -30.42 7.53 -0.90
C SER A 415 -30.82 6.74 0.35
N SER A 416 -29.88 6.10 1.03
CA SER A 416 -30.12 5.18 2.16
C SER A 416 -30.35 5.85 3.53
N THR A 417 -30.82 7.10 3.58
CA THR A 417 -31.51 7.64 4.78
C THR A 417 -33.04 7.46 4.71
N ALA A 418 -33.49 6.59 3.79
CA ALA A 418 -34.82 6.00 3.83
C ALA A 418 -35.02 5.31 5.18
N SER A 419 -36.21 5.49 5.74
CA SER A 419 -36.69 4.94 7.01
C SER A 419 -36.17 3.52 7.28
N PRO A 420 -36.03 3.10 8.56
CA PRO A 420 -36.12 1.67 8.80
C PRO A 420 -37.40 1.18 8.09
N PRO A 421 -37.38 0.07 7.35
CA PRO A 421 -38.63 -0.54 6.92
C PRO A 421 -39.54 -0.65 8.15
N ASP A 422 -40.85 -0.55 7.96
CA ASP A 422 -41.87 -0.92 8.97
C ASP A 422 -41.78 -2.44 9.26
N ASP A 423 -40.59 -2.94 9.55
CA ASP A 423 -40.25 -4.28 10.00
C ASP A 423 -39.94 -4.18 11.49
N GLU A 424 -40.46 -5.15 12.23
CA GLU A 424 -40.32 -5.34 13.69
C GLU A 424 -38.85 -5.44 14.18
N LEU A 425 -37.84 -5.32 13.29
CA LEU A 425 -36.42 -5.26 13.62
C LEU A 425 -35.90 -3.88 14.02
N SER A 426 -36.64 -2.79 13.76
CA SER A 426 -36.19 -1.42 14.09
C SER A 426 -36.17 -1.13 15.60
N ASP A 427 -36.96 -1.85 16.40
CA ASP A 427 -36.98 -1.77 17.86
C ASP A 427 -35.75 -2.40 18.54
N LEU A 428 -34.91 -3.12 17.77
CA LEU A 428 -33.68 -3.77 18.27
C LEU A 428 -32.40 -2.99 17.91
N MET A 429 -32.49 -1.90 17.15
CA MET A 429 -31.34 -1.08 16.80
C MET A 429 -31.17 0.05 17.83
N PRO A 430 -29.98 0.20 18.46
CA PRO A 430 -29.74 1.40 19.27
C PRO A 430 -29.87 2.64 18.36
N PRO A 431 -30.46 3.74 18.86
CA PRO A 431 -30.65 4.94 18.04
C PRO A 431 -29.30 5.40 17.51
N SER A 432 -29.10 5.29 16.20
CA SER A 432 -27.95 5.88 15.54
C SER A 432 -28.11 7.39 15.63
N PRO A 433 -27.12 8.14 16.18
CA PRO A 433 -27.19 9.59 16.27
C PRO A 433 -27.05 10.28 14.90
N VAL A 434 -27.02 9.52 13.80
CA VAL A 434 -26.93 10.07 12.44
C VAL A 434 -28.19 10.90 12.15
N GLN A 435 -28.00 12.21 12.16
CA GLN A 435 -29.01 13.17 11.73
C GLN A 435 -29.36 12.89 10.27
N ARG A 436 -30.65 12.97 9.94
CA ARG A 436 -31.13 12.80 8.57
C ARG A 436 -30.50 13.90 7.70
N VAL A 437 -29.51 13.53 6.89
CA VAL A 437 -28.87 14.47 5.95
C VAL A 437 -29.83 14.69 4.78
N VAL A 438 -30.37 15.91 4.67
CA VAL A 438 -31.21 16.33 3.54
C VAL A 438 -30.31 16.89 2.44
N GLY A 439 -30.29 16.26 1.27
CA GLY A 439 -29.52 16.72 0.11
C GLY A 439 -29.86 15.94 -1.16
N VAL A 440 -29.26 16.33 -2.28
CA VAL A 440 -29.42 15.64 -3.56
C VAL A 440 -28.52 14.40 -3.56
N GLU A 441 -29.07 13.24 -3.91
CA GLU A 441 -28.29 12.02 -4.03
C GLU A 441 -27.15 12.20 -5.04
N GLY A 442 -25.93 11.79 -4.64
CA GLY A 442 -24.73 11.95 -5.44
C GLY A 442 -23.92 13.23 -5.18
N ASP A 443 -24.50 14.25 -4.52
CA ASP A 443 -23.76 15.44 -4.10
C ASP A 443 -22.79 15.13 -2.96
N PHE A 444 -21.79 16.00 -2.76
CA PHE A 444 -20.83 15.86 -1.65
C PHE A 444 -21.45 16.31 -0.32
N LEU A 445 -21.26 15.48 0.70
CA LEU A 445 -21.66 15.77 2.08
C LEU A 445 -20.88 16.97 2.61
N ARG A 446 -21.60 17.86 3.31
CA ARG A 446 -21.02 19.03 3.96
C ARG A 446 -21.26 19.05 5.47
N ASP A 447 -20.28 19.50 6.24
CA ASP A 447 -20.37 19.70 7.69
C ASP A 447 -21.31 20.87 8.05
N ASN A 448 -21.46 21.18 9.35
CA ASN A 448 -22.34 22.25 9.83
C ASN A 448 -21.90 23.67 9.40
N HIS A 449 -20.71 23.78 8.80
CA HIS A 449 -20.11 25.00 8.31
C HIS A 449 -19.97 25.00 6.77
N GLU A 450 -20.70 24.11 6.09
CA GLU A 450 -20.71 23.94 4.62
C GLU A 450 -19.42 23.42 4.00
N HIS A 451 -18.52 22.83 4.78
CA HIS A 451 -17.28 22.26 4.29
C HIS A 451 -17.43 20.81 3.83
N LEU A 452 -16.72 20.42 2.77
CA LEU A 452 -16.73 19.04 2.27
C LEU A 452 -16.19 18.06 3.32
N VAL A 453 -16.89 16.94 3.50
CA VAL A 453 -16.49 15.87 4.44
C VAL A 453 -15.68 14.81 3.71
N VAL A 454 -14.51 14.46 4.25
CA VAL A 454 -13.65 13.40 3.73
C VAL A 454 -14.26 12.03 4.05
N ASP A 455 -14.29 11.10 3.09
CA ASP A 455 -14.85 9.75 3.30
C ASP A 455 -13.86 8.87 4.07
N HIS A 456 -14.07 8.77 5.38
CA HIS A 456 -13.33 7.91 6.29
C HIS A 456 -14.25 7.23 7.32
N ASP A 457 -13.75 6.24 8.05
CA ASP A 457 -14.46 5.52 9.13
C ASP A 457 -13.79 5.71 10.51
N LEU A 458 -12.96 6.76 10.66
CA LEU A 458 -12.26 7.06 11.91
C LEU A 458 -13.16 7.64 13.01
N TYR A 459 -14.11 8.51 12.68
CA TYR A 459 -15.01 9.13 13.65
C TYR A 459 -16.26 9.73 13.01
N ASN A 460 -17.26 10.05 13.84
CA ASN A 460 -18.49 10.74 13.47
C ASN A 460 -18.30 12.27 13.29
N HIS A 461 -18.73 12.82 12.15
CA HIS A 461 -18.78 14.26 11.89
C HIS A 461 -20.05 14.93 12.43
N GLU A 462 -20.12 15.13 13.76
CA GLU A 462 -21.20 15.90 14.42
C GLU A 462 -22.63 15.41 14.08
N GLY A 463 -22.80 14.09 13.99
CA GLY A 463 -24.05 13.44 13.63
C GLY A 463 -24.31 13.34 12.13
N LYS A 464 -23.40 13.78 11.25
CA LYS A 464 -23.62 13.73 9.78
C LYS A 464 -23.12 12.45 9.12
N THR A 465 -22.19 11.76 9.76
CA THR A 465 -21.69 10.46 9.30
C THR A 465 -21.97 9.41 10.34
N GLU A 466 -21.82 8.15 9.97
CA GLU A 466 -21.91 7.04 10.91
C GLU A 466 -20.81 7.15 11.98
N ASP A 467 -21.06 6.53 13.14
CA ASP A 467 -20.07 6.40 14.21
C ASP A 467 -18.87 5.57 13.74
N GLY A 468 -17.67 5.97 14.15
CA GLY A 468 -16.41 5.39 13.71
C GLY A 468 -15.57 4.78 14.82
N ILE A 469 -14.29 4.56 14.52
CA ILE A 469 -13.30 3.96 15.42
C ILE A 469 -13.17 4.74 16.74
N ALA A 470 -13.22 6.07 16.71
CA ALA A 470 -13.15 6.91 17.91
C ALA A 470 -14.32 6.63 18.86
N GLU A 471 -15.55 6.59 18.34
CA GLU A 471 -16.75 6.32 19.15
C GLU A 471 -16.75 4.89 19.72
N ALA A 472 -16.25 3.90 18.97
CA ALA A 472 -16.05 2.55 19.47
C ALA A 472 -15.00 2.48 20.60
N PHE A 473 -13.89 3.20 20.45
CA PHE A 473 -12.87 3.29 21.49
C PHE A 473 -13.39 3.99 22.75
N ILE A 474 -14.24 5.01 22.62
CA ILE A 474 -14.84 5.70 23.77
C ILE A 474 -15.68 4.72 24.60
N GLU A 475 -16.51 3.89 23.97
CA GLU A 475 -17.25 2.83 24.69
C GLU A 475 -16.31 1.80 25.33
N PHE A 476 -15.25 1.38 24.63
CA PHE A 476 -14.21 0.52 25.20
C PHE A 476 -13.51 1.16 26.41
N ALA A 477 -13.19 2.45 26.35
CA ALA A 477 -12.55 3.19 27.43
C ALA A 477 -13.45 3.30 28.67
N LYS A 478 -14.76 3.48 28.48
CA LYS A 478 -15.75 3.41 29.56
C LYS A 478 -15.81 2.02 30.18
N LYS A 479 -15.88 0.96 29.36
CA LYS A 479 -15.86 -0.44 29.82
C LYS A 479 -14.62 -0.75 30.66
N GLU A 480 -13.46 -0.26 30.25
CA GLU A 480 -12.17 -0.47 30.92
C GLU A 480 -11.88 0.53 32.07
N ASN A 481 -12.80 1.46 32.35
CA ASN A 481 -12.69 2.53 33.34
C ASN A 481 -11.41 3.36 33.20
N PHE A 482 -11.17 3.92 32.02
CA PHE A 482 -10.05 4.84 31.83
C PHE A 482 -10.31 6.17 32.53
N SER A 483 -9.32 6.63 33.31
CA SER A 483 -9.45 7.79 34.21
C SER A 483 -9.88 9.09 33.52
N PHE A 484 -9.57 9.24 32.23
CA PHE A 484 -9.87 10.42 31.41
C PHE A 484 -11.24 10.36 30.71
N PHE A 485 -12.06 9.34 31.01
CA PHE A 485 -13.47 9.26 30.63
C PHE A 485 -14.40 9.10 31.84
N GLU A 486 -13.90 8.55 32.96
CA GLU A 486 -14.68 8.34 34.19
C GLU A 486 -15.05 9.65 34.92
N LEU A 487 -14.22 10.69 34.79
CA LEU A 487 -14.36 11.96 35.53
C LEU A 487 -15.10 13.06 34.76
N SER A 488 -15.51 12.82 33.51
CA SER A 488 -16.11 13.84 32.66
C SER A 488 -17.63 13.89 32.86
N PRO A 489 -18.21 15.00 33.39
CA PRO A 489 -19.63 15.10 33.72
C PRO A 489 -20.58 14.90 32.53
N SER A 490 -20.07 15.07 31.31
CA SER A 490 -20.78 14.97 30.03
C SER A 490 -20.75 13.58 29.40
N VAL A 491 -20.04 12.61 29.99
CA VAL A 491 -19.85 11.28 29.40
C VAL A 491 -20.90 10.31 29.93
N ALA A 492 -21.78 9.85 29.04
CA ALA A 492 -22.77 8.81 29.35
C ALA A 492 -22.08 7.49 29.81
N PRO A 493 -22.72 6.70 30.69
CA PRO A 493 -22.23 5.38 31.08
C PRO A 493 -21.96 4.45 29.88
N PHE A 494 -21.17 3.38 30.11
CA PHE A 494 -20.92 2.35 29.10
C PHE A 494 -22.23 1.73 28.59
N ASP A 495 -22.39 1.68 27.27
CA ASP A 495 -23.52 1.02 26.61
C ASP A 495 -23.02 -0.22 25.85
N ALA A 496 -23.32 -1.40 26.42
CA ALA A 496 -22.89 -2.67 25.87
C ALA A 496 -23.51 -2.99 24.50
N VAL A 497 -24.76 -2.58 24.26
CA VAL A 497 -25.47 -2.85 22.99
C VAL A 497 -24.88 -1.98 21.89
N ARG A 498 -24.69 -0.68 22.18
CA ARG A 498 -24.02 0.26 21.28
C ARG A 498 -22.59 -0.19 20.98
N TYR A 499 -21.82 -0.61 21.99
CA TYR A 499 -20.46 -1.07 21.79
C TYR A 499 -20.39 -2.28 20.85
N GLN A 500 -21.24 -3.29 21.07
CA GLN A 500 -21.27 -4.47 20.22
C GLN A 500 -21.62 -4.10 18.76
N TRP A 501 -22.62 -3.23 18.56
CA TRP A 501 -23.00 -2.75 17.23
C TRP A 501 -21.85 -2.02 16.51
N LEU A 502 -21.13 -1.15 17.22
CA LEU A 502 -19.96 -0.45 16.68
C LEU A 502 -18.84 -1.42 16.30
N MET A 503 -18.54 -2.37 17.19
CA MET A 503 -17.54 -3.39 16.92
C MET A 503 -17.94 -4.18 15.68
N ASP A 504 -19.18 -4.66 15.56
CA ASP A 504 -19.65 -5.43 14.41
C ASP A 504 -19.57 -4.64 13.09
N GLY A 505 -19.86 -3.34 13.12
CA GLY A 505 -19.80 -2.46 11.96
C GLY A 505 -18.40 -2.05 11.49
N LEU A 506 -17.37 -2.16 12.34
CA LEU A 506 -15.99 -1.70 12.08
C LEU A 506 -15.00 -2.86 11.94
N GLU A 507 -13.84 -2.63 11.33
CA GLU A 507 -12.70 -3.56 11.41
C GLU A 507 -11.96 -3.30 12.73
N ALA A 508 -12.56 -3.74 13.83
CA ALA A 508 -12.04 -3.59 15.18
C ALA A 508 -12.19 -4.87 16.00
N VAL A 509 -11.22 -5.11 16.88
CA VAL A 509 -11.22 -6.22 17.85
C VAL A 509 -10.66 -5.77 19.19
N GLU A 510 -11.09 -6.45 20.24
CA GLU A 510 -10.55 -6.35 21.58
C GLU A 510 -9.75 -7.63 21.86
N VAL A 511 -8.48 -7.49 22.25
CA VAL A 511 -7.59 -8.64 22.48
C VAL A 511 -6.88 -8.48 23.83
N PRO A 512 -7.03 -9.44 24.77
CA PRO A 512 -6.22 -9.48 25.99
C PRO A 512 -4.72 -9.53 25.66
N LEU A 513 -3.88 -8.87 26.46
CA LEU A 513 -2.44 -8.87 26.27
C LEU A 513 -1.87 -10.29 26.25
N THR A 514 -2.35 -11.18 27.12
CA THR A 514 -1.95 -12.60 27.13
C THR A 514 -2.23 -13.30 25.80
N GLN A 515 -3.40 -13.06 25.20
CA GLN A 515 -3.76 -13.57 23.88
C GLN A 515 -2.94 -12.90 22.76
N ALA A 516 -2.68 -11.59 22.86
CA ALA A 516 -1.85 -10.87 21.91
C ALA A 516 -0.40 -11.38 21.91
N LEU A 517 0.09 -11.89 23.05
CA LEU A 517 1.41 -12.51 23.18
C LEU A 517 1.43 -13.99 22.76
N ASP A 518 0.28 -14.66 22.71
CA ASP A 518 0.19 -16.08 22.39
C ASP A 518 0.67 -16.39 20.97
N HIS A 519 1.60 -17.34 20.87
CA HIS A 519 2.30 -17.69 19.64
C HIS A 519 2.87 -16.50 18.84
N ASN A 520 3.07 -15.35 19.49
CA ASN A 520 3.54 -14.10 18.91
C ASN A 520 4.98 -13.82 19.38
N LEU A 521 5.93 -14.62 18.90
CA LEU A 521 7.33 -14.64 19.36
C LEU A 521 8.01 -13.25 19.35
N HIS A 522 7.59 -12.37 18.44
CA HIS A 522 8.14 -11.02 18.31
C HIS A 522 7.26 -9.94 18.91
N PHE A 523 6.22 -10.29 19.67
CA PHE A 523 5.30 -9.36 20.30
C PHE A 523 4.78 -8.31 19.31
N ARG A 524 4.25 -8.75 18.17
CA ARG A 524 3.58 -7.86 17.20
C ARG A 524 2.31 -7.30 17.83
N PHE A 525 2.10 -5.99 17.72
CA PHE A 525 0.83 -5.34 18.12
C PHE A 525 0.34 -4.40 17.02
N ASP A 526 0.54 -4.80 15.76
CA ASP A 526 0.00 -4.09 14.62
C ASP A 526 -1.43 -4.54 14.29
N SER A 527 -2.33 -3.60 13.99
CA SER A 527 -3.76 -3.91 13.77
C SER A 527 -4.01 -4.90 12.63
N GLU A 528 -3.11 -4.95 11.64
CA GLU A 528 -3.18 -5.89 10.52
C GLU A 528 -3.05 -7.35 10.97
N PHE A 529 -2.28 -7.64 12.02
CA PHE A 529 -2.13 -8.99 12.56
C PHE A 529 -3.38 -9.47 13.31
N PHE A 530 -4.18 -8.52 13.82
CA PHE A 530 -5.36 -8.77 14.66
C PHE A 530 -6.68 -8.48 13.94
N LYS A 531 -6.72 -8.58 12.61
CA LYS A 531 -7.98 -8.47 11.86
C LYS A 531 -8.99 -9.55 12.27
N ARG A 532 -10.27 -9.18 12.32
CA ARG A 532 -11.38 -10.05 12.76
C ARG A 532 -11.42 -11.37 12.01
N LYS A 533 -11.23 -11.33 10.68
CA LYS A 533 -11.25 -12.51 9.81
C LYS A 533 -10.29 -13.62 10.27
N TYR A 534 -9.16 -13.26 10.88
CA TYR A 534 -8.18 -14.26 11.31
C TYR A 534 -8.62 -15.01 12.56
N PHE A 535 -9.34 -14.35 13.48
CA PHE A 535 -9.93 -15.02 14.63
C PHE A 535 -11.04 -15.97 14.19
N GLN A 536 -11.91 -15.52 13.29
CA GLN A 536 -12.97 -16.36 12.71
C GLN A 536 -12.41 -17.63 12.06
N ILE A 537 -11.35 -17.50 11.25
CA ILE A 537 -10.66 -18.63 10.62
C ILE A 537 -10.06 -19.56 11.67
N GLU A 538 -9.37 -19.03 12.68
CA GLU A 538 -8.80 -19.85 13.75
C GLU A 538 -9.90 -20.60 14.53
N ASP A 539 -11.00 -19.95 14.85
CA ASP A 539 -12.11 -20.54 15.61
C ASP A 539 -12.81 -21.64 14.81
N GLN A 540 -13.02 -21.42 13.50
CA GLN A 540 -13.55 -22.44 12.59
C GLN A 540 -12.65 -23.68 12.54
N ILE A 541 -11.34 -23.50 12.42
CA ILE A 541 -10.41 -24.63 12.40
C ILE A 541 -10.33 -25.31 13.77
N LYS A 542 -10.29 -24.55 14.88
CA LYS A 542 -10.26 -25.07 16.26
C LYS A 542 -11.52 -25.88 16.60
N ALA A 543 -12.66 -25.55 15.99
CA ALA A 543 -13.91 -26.30 16.18
C ALA A 543 -13.90 -27.68 15.51
N LEU A 544 -12.97 -27.93 14.57
CA LEU A 544 -12.87 -29.21 13.88
C LEU A 544 -12.10 -30.26 14.71
N PRO A 545 -12.42 -31.57 14.53
CA PRO A 545 -11.65 -32.64 15.15
C PRO A 545 -10.17 -32.59 14.74
N GLN A 546 -9.27 -32.71 15.72
CA GLN A 546 -7.82 -32.76 15.52
C GLN A 546 -7.23 -31.49 14.84
N ALA A 547 -7.74 -30.31 15.20
CA ALA A 547 -7.07 -29.05 14.91
C ALA A 547 -5.62 -29.08 15.44
N THR A 548 -4.64 -28.99 14.54
CA THR A 548 -3.23 -29.22 14.83
C THR A 548 -2.41 -28.04 14.31
N ARG A 549 -1.46 -27.54 15.11
CA ARG A 549 -0.49 -26.56 14.59
C ARG A 549 0.61 -27.26 13.82
N LEU A 550 1.15 -26.60 12.80
CA LEU A 550 2.24 -27.16 12.00
C LEU A 550 3.42 -27.57 12.88
N SER A 551 3.78 -26.79 13.91
CA SER A 551 4.82 -27.11 14.90
C SER A 551 4.68 -28.49 15.54
N GLU A 552 3.46 -28.95 15.80
CA GLU A 552 3.17 -30.23 16.47
C GLU A 552 3.52 -31.44 15.59
N THR A 553 3.56 -31.24 14.27
CA THR A 553 3.95 -32.28 13.30
C THR A 553 5.45 -32.38 13.04
N LYS A 554 6.26 -31.59 13.77
CA LYS A 554 7.73 -31.52 13.68
C LYS A 554 8.25 -31.22 12.27
N PRO A 555 7.82 -30.09 11.67
CA PRO A 555 8.20 -29.69 10.32
C PRO A 555 9.67 -29.28 10.28
N VAL A 556 10.34 -29.55 9.17
CA VAL A 556 11.64 -28.95 8.87
C VAL A 556 11.40 -27.80 7.90
N ILE A 557 11.55 -26.57 8.40
CA ILE A 557 11.43 -25.34 7.61
C ILE A 557 12.83 -24.78 7.42
N ILE A 558 13.28 -24.75 6.17
CA ILE A 558 14.58 -24.19 5.77
C ILE A 558 14.33 -22.81 5.20
N HIS A 559 15.06 -21.84 5.74
CA HIS A 559 15.21 -20.51 5.17
C HIS A 559 16.54 -20.47 4.39
N PRO A 560 16.49 -20.50 3.05
CA PRO A 560 17.71 -20.54 2.24
C PRO A 560 18.58 -19.30 2.44
N THR A 561 19.90 -19.50 2.47
CA THR A 561 20.89 -18.42 2.62
C THR A 561 21.24 -17.81 1.26
N GLU A 562 21.62 -16.53 1.25
CA GLU A 562 22.11 -15.85 0.05
C GLU A 562 23.64 -15.72 0.08
N ILE A 563 24.27 -15.93 -1.08
CA ILE A 563 25.69 -15.60 -1.32
C ILE A 563 25.82 -14.81 -2.63
N LYS A 564 26.94 -14.12 -2.81
CA LYS A 564 27.34 -13.65 -4.13
C LYS A 564 27.59 -14.88 -5.00
N ARG A 565 27.00 -14.89 -6.20
CA ARG A 565 26.97 -16.04 -7.11
C ARG A 565 27.24 -15.62 -8.54
N GLU A 566 27.71 -16.56 -9.34
CA GLU A 566 27.86 -16.42 -10.80
C GLU A 566 26.75 -17.16 -11.53
N TYR A 567 26.17 -16.50 -12.55
CA TYR A 567 25.17 -17.10 -13.41
C TYR A 567 25.86 -17.71 -14.64
N VAL A 568 25.39 -18.88 -15.06
CA VAL A 568 25.86 -19.60 -16.24
C VAL A 568 24.73 -19.76 -17.27
N GLU A 569 25.09 -20.11 -18.50
CA GLU A 569 24.17 -20.04 -19.65
C GLU A 569 23.12 -21.15 -19.65
N ASP A 570 23.44 -22.36 -19.18
CA ASP A 570 22.59 -23.54 -19.34
C ASP A 570 22.72 -24.56 -18.18
N ASP A 571 21.95 -25.64 -18.28
CA ASP A 571 21.90 -26.77 -17.34
C ASP A 571 23.10 -27.73 -17.45
N LEU A 572 23.87 -27.67 -18.55
CA LEU A 572 25.10 -28.42 -18.72
C LEU A 572 26.25 -27.81 -17.91
N SER A 573 26.24 -26.48 -17.79
CA SER A 573 27.27 -25.68 -17.12
C SER A 573 26.93 -25.33 -15.66
N GLY A 574 25.73 -25.63 -15.17
CA GLY A 574 25.34 -25.34 -13.79
C GLY A 574 24.04 -25.96 -13.29
N VAL A 575 23.57 -25.48 -12.14
CA VAL A 575 22.39 -26.00 -11.44
C VAL A 575 21.27 -24.97 -11.47
N LEU A 576 20.02 -25.41 -11.63
CA LEU A 576 18.86 -24.52 -11.67
C LEU A 576 18.75 -23.70 -10.38
N PHE A 577 18.75 -22.38 -10.51
CA PHE A 577 18.52 -21.46 -9.41
C PHE A 577 17.04 -21.08 -9.33
N PHE A 578 16.33 -21.71 -8.40
CA PHE A 578 14.89 -21.62 -8.25
C PHE A 578 14.48 -20.33 -7.53
N ARG A 579 13.80 -19.45 -8.26
CA ARG A 579 13.36 -18.13 -7.80
C ARG A 579 11.85 -18.06 -7.63
N THR A 580 11.35 -16.99 -7.02
CA THR A 580 9.91 -16.73 -6.87
C THR A 580 9.17 -16.66 -8.22
N GLN A 581 9.88 -16.32 -9.30
CA GLN A 581 9.33 -16.33 -10.66
C GLN A 581 9.01 -17.74 -11.18
N ASN A 582 9.69 -18.76 -10.65
CA ASN A 582 9.47 -20.17 -11.01
C ASN A 582 8.35 -20.83 -10.19
N LEU A 583 7.79 -20.10 -9.22
CA LEU A 583 6.77 -20.57 -8.30
C LEU A 583 5.42 -19.97 -8.72
N ARG A 584 4.42 -20.84 -8.90
CA ARG A 584 2.99 -20.48 -9.02
C ARG A 584 2.19 -21.36 -8.07
N PRO A 585 0.95 -20.99 -7.68
CA PRO A 585 0.11 -21.82 -6.84
C PRO A 585 0.01 -23.25 -7.40
N LEU A 586 0.47 -24.21 -6.59
CA LEU A 586 0.48 -25.65 -6.86
C LEU A 586 1.22 -26.11 -8.12
N ARG A 587 1.96 -25.24 -8.83
CA ARG A 587 2.66 -25.61 -10.08
C ARG A 587 4.02 -24.94 -10.23
N VAL A 588 4.95 -25.64 -10.86
CA VAL A 588 6.26 -25.10 -11.24
C VAL A 588 6.16 -24.38 -12.59
N ASP A 589 6.79 -23.21 -12.70
CA ASP A 589 6.96 -22.45 -13.95
C ASP A 589 8.44 -22.42 -14.35
N LEU A 590 8.83 -23.33 -15.23
CA LEU A 590 10.18 -23.41 -15.76
C LEU A 590 10.34 -22.66 -17.08
N SER A 591 9.48 -21.66 -17.37
CA SER A 591 9.56 -20.90 -18.62
C SER A 591 10.60 -19.77 -18.61
N ASN A 592 11.20 -19.49 -17.44
CA ASN A 592 12.33 -18.57 -17.25
C ASN A 592 13.34 -19.19 -16.28
N GLN A 593 14.18 -20.08 -16.81
CA GLN A 593 15.21 -20.79 -16.05
C GLN A 593 16.47 -19.94 -15.97
N VAL A 594 17.13 -20.00 -14.82
CA VAL A 594 18.42 -19.36 -14.61
C VAL A 594 19.29 -20.33 -13.85
N TYR A 595 20.54 -20.46 -14.27
CA TYR A 595 21.49 -21.43 -13.74
C TYR A 595 22.61 -20.74 -12.97
N ILE A 596 23.10 -21.38 -11.92
CA ILE A 596 24.28 -20.94 -11.16
C ILE A 596 25.41 -21.97 -11.30
N SER A 597 26.65 -21.52 -11.17
CA SER A 597 27.81 -22.41 -11.25
C SER A 597 27.72 -23.56 -10.25
N GLN A 598 28.29 -24.73 -10.61
CA GLN A 598 28.34 -25.89 -9.74
C GLN A 598 29.01 -25.59 -8.39
N GLU A 599 30.07 -24.79 -8.40
CA GLU A 599 30.80 -24.37 -7.20
C GLU A 599 29.90 -23.59 -6.23
N ASP A 600 29.09 -22.66 -6.74
CA ASP A 600 28.16 -21.89 -5.91
C ASP A 600 26.98 -22.74 -5.43
N ALA A 601 26.51 -23.68 -6.24
CA ALA A 601 25.49 -24.65 -5.84
C ALA A 601 25.98 -25.55 -4.68
N GLU A 602 27.25 -25.94 -4.68
CA GLU A 602 27.87 -26.71 -3.58
C GLU A 602 27.96 -25.89 -2.29
N LYS A 603 28.38 -24.61 -2.38
CA LYS A 603 28.36 -23.67 -1.24
C LYS A 603 26.95 -23.50 -0.66
N LEU A 604 25.92 -23.58 -1.51
CA LEU A 604 24.51 -23.50 -1.15
C LEU A 604 23.84 -24.87 -0.92
N SER A 605 24.58 -25.92 -0.60
CA SER A 605 24.05 -27.28 -0.41
C SER A 605 22.83 -27.40 0.54
N LYS A 606 22.69 -26.51 1.53
CA LYS A 606 21.52 -26.46 2.43
C LYS A 606 20.23 -25.95 1.75
N ASN A 607 20.37 -25.18 0.68
CA ASN A 607 19.27 -24.63 -0.11
C ASN A 607 18.76 -25.62 -1.17
N ARG A 608 19.34 -26.83 -1.23
CA ARG A 608 19.00 -27.85 -2.20
C ARG A 608 17.56 -28.34 -2.04
N ILE A 609 16.80 -28.20 -3.12
CA ILE A 609 15.41 -28.65 -3.24
C ILE A 609 15.43 -30.16 -3.52
N LYS A 610 14.48 -30.87 -2.92
CA LYS A 610 14.27 -32.31 -3.11
C LYS A 610 12.86 -32.58 -3.63
N ARG A 611 12.68 -33.74 -4.25
CA ARG A 611 11.35 -34.24 -4.62
C ARG A 611 10.43 -34.28 -3.39
N ASN A 612 9.18 -33.88 -3.57
CA ASN A 612 8.15 -33.68 -2.55
C ASN A 612 8.38 -32.51 -1.60
N ASP A 613 9.41 -31.67 -1.77
CA ASP A 613 9.54 -30.46 -0.95
C ASP A 613 8.39 -29.50 -1.24
N ILE A 614 7.80 -28.91 -0.19
CA ILE A 614 6.85 -27.82 -0.33
C ILE A 614 7.64 -26.51 -0.42
N LEU A 615 7.47 -25.77 -1.50
CA LEU A 615 8.11 -24.47 -1.70
C LEU A 615 7.11 -23.36 -1.45
N ILE A 616 7.49 -22.35 -0.66
CA ILE A 616 6.62 -21.21 -0.31
C ILE A 616 7.35 -19.90 -0.64
N THR A 617 6.75 -19.02 -1.43
CA THR A 617 7.31 -17.69 -1.67
C THR A 617 7.30 -16.88 -0.37
N ARG A 618 8.50 -16.48 0.08
CA ARG A 618 8.70 -15.69 1.29
C ARG A 618 8.41 -14.21 1.05
N THR A 619 8.85 -13.66 -0.08
CA THR A 619 8.87 -12.20 -0.33
C THR A 619 8.50 -11.85 -1.77
N GLY A 620 7.95 -10.65 -1.98
CA GLY A 620 7.72 -10.06 -3.30
C GLY A 620 6.30 -10.27 -3.84
N ALA A 621 6.09 -10.05 -5.14
CA ALA A 621 4.75 -10.02 -5.74
C ALA A 621 3.97 -11.34 -5.63
N ASN A 622 4.66 -12.48 -5.61
CA ASN A 622 4.06 -13.81 -5.50
C ASN A 622 3.96 -14.28 -4.03
N PHE A 623 3.89 -13.34 -3.08
CA PHE A 623 3.93 -13.62 -1.64
C PHE A 623 2.98 -14.76 -1.22
N GLY A 624 3.51 -15.72 -0.46
CA GLY A 624 2.75 -16.85 0.07
C GLY A 624 2.36 -17.91 -0.96
N ASP A 625 2.68 -17.75 -2.25
CA ASP A 625 2.45 -18.81 -3.24
C ASP A 625 3.16 -20.09 -2.83
N THR A 626 2.46 -21.21 -2.93
CA THR A 626 2.92 -22.49 -2.41
C THR A 626 2.78 -23.57 -3.48
N LEU A 627 3.78 -24.44 -3.63
CA LEU A 627 3.71 -25.62 -4.51
C LEU A 627 4.41 -26.83 -3.89
N ILE A 628 4.18 -28.01 -4.47
CA ILE A 628 4.96 -29.22 -4.22
C ILE A 628 5.94 -29.44 -5.39
N PHE A 629 7.23 -29.60 -5.08
CA PHE A 629 8.27 -29.76 -6.09
C PHE A 629 8.44 -31.24 -6.45
N ASN A 630 7.95 -31.63 -7.63
CA ASN A 630 8.00 -33.01 -8.13
C ASN A 630 8.87 -33.20 -9.39
N GLU A 631 9.57 -32.16 -9.82
CA GLU A 631 10.42 -32.18 -11.00
C GLU A 631 11.64 -33.08 -10.80
N GLU A 632 12.08 -33.75 -11.87
CA GLU A 632 13.30 -34.58 -11.89
C GLU A 632 14.54 -33.75 -12.26
N ILE A 633 14.61 -32.52 -11.77
CA ILE A 633 15.68 -31.56 -12.06
C ILE A 633 16.34 -31.14 -10.74
N GLU A 634 17.67 -31.10 -10.75
CA GLU A 634 18.44 -30.59 -9.62
C GLU A 634 18.26 -29.07 -9.48
N ALA A 635 17.87 -28.60 -8.29
CA ALA A 635 17.60 -27.17 -8.08
C ALA A 635 18.06 -26.65 -6.71
N ILE A 636 18.48 -25.39 -6.68
CA ILE A 636 18.88 -24.62 -5.50
C ILE A 636 17.89 -23.47 -5.28
N ALA A 637 17.24 -23.42 -4.11
CA ALA A 637 16.33 -22.35 -3.76
C ALA A 637 17.05 -21.02 -3.46
N SER A 638 16.50 -19.93 -3.97
CA SER A 638 16.86 -18.56 -3.55
C SER A 638 16.38 -18.24 -2.12
N SER A 639 16.94 -17.20 -1.50
CA SER A 639 16.58 -16.76 -0.13
C SER A 639 15.14 -16.25 0.04
N HIS A 640 14.44 -16.08 -1.08
CA HIS A 640 13.06 -15.63 -1.20
C HIS A 640 12.05 -16.79 -1.29
N VAL A 641 12.50 -18.05 -1.19
CA VAL A 641 11.66 -19.25 -1.24
C VAL A 641 11.94 -20.11 -0.03
N PHE A 642 10.96 -20.36 0.83
CA PHE A 642 11.09 -21.35 1.90
C PHE A 642 10.99 -22.77 1.37
N ILE A 643 11.71 -23.69 2.01
CA ILE A 643 11.55 -25.13 1.81
C ILE A 643 10.94 -25.73 3.08
N LEU A 644 9.76 -26.33 2.94
CA LEU A 644 9.04 -27.01 4.00
C LEU A 644 9.04 -28.52 3.73
N ARG A 645 9.44 -29.30 4.74
CA ARG A 645 9.42 -30.76 4.72
C ARG A 645 8.66 -31.28 5.92
N ASN A 646 7.75 -32.21 5.69
CA ASN A 646 7.00 -32.87 6.76
C ASN A 646 6.99 -34.38 6.55
N LYS A 647 7.36 -35.15 7.58
CA LYS A 647 7.35 -36.63 7.53
C LYS A 647 6.04 -37.23 8.03
N THR A 648 5.26 -36.47 8.77
CA THR A 648 4.04 -36.93 9.44
C THR A 648 2.81 -36.72 8.56
N LEU A 649 2.81 -35.65 7.77
CA LEU A 649 1.70 -35.25 6.91
C LEU A 649 1.94 -35.61 5.44
N ASN A 650 0.85 -35.86 4.73
CA ASN A 650 0.87 -35.90 3.27
C ASN A 650 1.26 -34.52 2.71
N GLN A 651 2.35 -34.44 1.94
CA GLN A 651 2.88 -33.17 1.47
C GLN A 651 1.99 -32.52 0.39
N SER A 652 1.30 -33.32 -0.44
CA SER A 652 0.35 -32.82 -1.43
C SER A 652 -0.87 -32.20 -0.77
N PHE A 653 -1.42 -32.87 0.25
CA PHE A 653 -2.51 -32.30 1.06
C PHE A 653 -2.08 -30.99 1.72
N LEU A 654 -0.91 -30.96 2.37
CA LEU A 654 -0.43 -29.74 3.03
C LEU A 654 -0.20 -28.60 2.04
N ALA A 655 0.38 -28.87 0.87
CA ALA A 655 0.54 -27.87 -0.19
C ALA A 655 -0.81 -27.33 -0.68
N VAL A 656 -1.82 -28.20 -0.85
CA VAL A 656 -3.19 -27.78 -1.21
C VAL A 656 -3.81 -26.94 -0.10
N PHE A 657 -3.75 -27.39 1.16
CA PHE A 657 -4.25 -26.63 2.31
C PHE A 657 -3.67 -25.21 2.35
N LEU A 658 -2.35 -25.06 2.18
CA LEU A 658 -1.68 -23.75 2.19
C LEU A 658 -2.13 -22.82 1.03
N ASN A 659 -2.76 -23.36 -0.01
CA ASN A 659 -3.35 -22.59 -1.11
C ASN A 659 -4.87 -22.38 -0.99
N THR A 660 -5.55 -23.00 -0.01
CA THR A 660 -6.95 -22.69 0.31
C THR A 660 -7.09 -21.29 0.91
N PHE A 661 -8.32 -20.75 0.95
CA PHE A 661 -8.65 -19.54 1.69
C PHE A 661 -8.09 -19.57 3.12
N TYR A 662 -8.36 -20.66 3.87
CA TYR A 662 -7.92 -20.85 5.26
C TYR A 662 -6.40 -20.87 5.42
N GLY A 663 -5.67 -21.51 4.50
CA GLY A 663 -4.21 -21.57 4.53
C GLY A 663 -3.56 -20.24 4.13
N LYS A 664 -4.03 -19.64 3.03
CA LYS A 664 -3.52 -18.36 2.51
C LYS A 664 -3.74 -17.22 3.50
N GLU A 665 -4.92 -17.13 4.11
CA GLU A 665 -5.21 -16.07 5.07
C GLU A 665 -4.37 -16.20 6.35
N GLN A 666 -4.05 -17.41 6.79
CA GLN A 666 -3.09 -17.60 7.87
C GLN A 666 -1.68 -17.16 7.48
N ILE A 667 -1.21 -17.42 6.25
CA ILE A 667 0.08 -16.89 5.76
C ILE A 667 0.03 -15.36 5.71
N ASN A 668 -1.07 -14.78 5.22
CA ASN A 668 -1.30 -13.34 5.15
C ASN A 668 -1.29 -12.66 6.52
N LYS A 669 -1.85 -13.31 7.56
CA LYS A 669 -1.72 -12.85 8.96
C LYS A 669 -0.25 -12.71 9.38
N GLY A 670 0.60 -13.64 8.95
CA GLY A 670 2.04 -13.61 9.23
C GLY A 670 2.84 -12.53 8.50
N MET A 671 2.22 -11.83 7.55
CA MET A 671 2.87 -10.84 6.70
C MET A 671 3.35 -9.64 7.51
N TYR A 672 4.56 -9.18 7.23
CA TYR A 672 5.17 -7.94 7.75
C TYR A 672 5.97 -7.25 6.64
N GLY A 673 6.49 -6.05 6.92
CA GLY A 673 7.19 -5.23 5.93
C GLY A 673 6.24 -4.30 5.15
N GLY A 674 6.73 -3.10 4.80
CA GLY A 674 5.91 -2.04 4.18
C GLY A 674 5.81 -2.16 2.65
N VAL A 675 6.97 -2.09 1.96
CA VAL A 675 7.02 -2.03 0.48
C VAL A 675 7.10 -3.41 -0.17
N GLN A 676 7.84 -4.34 0.45
CA GLN A 676 7.87 -5.74 0.05
C GLN A 676 7.33 -6.58 1.19
N PRO A 677 6.20 -7.28 0.99
CA PRO A 677 5.66 -8.16 2.02
C PRO A 677 6.59 -9.35 2.25
N GLU A 678 6.79 -9.71 3.50
CA GLU A 678 7.55 -10.88 3.93
C GLU A 678 6.80 -11.68 4.99
N VAL A 679 7.08 -12.98 5.10
CA VAL A 679 6.60 -13.83 6.19
C VAL A 679 7.78 -14.43 6.92
N ALA A 680 7.70 -14.42 8.25
CA ALA A 680 8.84 -14.82 9.05
C ALA A 680 8.90 -16.35 9.15
N PRO A 681 10.10 -16.95 9.13
CA PRO A 681 10.23 -18.42 9.15
C PRO A 681 9.57 -19.08 10.36
N TYR A 682 9.63 -18.43 11.54
CA TYR A 682 9.02 -18.95 12.77
C TYR A 682 7.49 -18.97 12.69
N TYR A 683 6.89 -18.03 11.96
CA TYR A 683 5.44 -17.88 11.90
C TYR A 683 4.77 -19.04 11.19
N LEU A 684 5.40 -19.60 10.14
CA LEU A 684 4.88 -20.78 9.43
C LEU A 684 4.61 -21.97 10.36
N LYS A 685 5.34 -22.08 11.48
CA LYS A 685 5.12 -23.13 12.47
C LYS A 685 3.79 -22.99 13.22
N ASN A 686 3.18 -21.82 13.22
CA ASN A 686 1.94 -21.53 13.93
C ASN A 686 0.68 -21.77 13.09
N ILE A 687 0.83 -22.04 11.79
CA ILE A 687 -0.29 -22.34 10.89
C ILE A 687 -1.08 -23.51 11.46
N LEU A 688 -2.37 -23.29 11.68
CA LEU A 688 -3.33 -24.24 12.19
C LEU A 688 -4.06 -24.90 11.02
N PHE A 689 -4.25 -26.21 11.09
CA PHE A 689 -4.97 -26.97 10.07
C PHE A 689 -5.69 -28.16 10.72
N PRO A 690 -6.80 -28.64 10.14
CA PRO A 690 -7.44 -29.87 10.58
C PRO A 690 -6.64 -31.09 10.11
N LEU A 691 -6.35 -32.03 11.01
CA LEU A 691 -5.72 -33.30 10.65
C LEU A 691 -6.79 -34.28 10.12
N PHE A 692 -7.13 -34.15 8.84
CA PHE A 692 -8.07 -35.07 8.18
C PHE A 692 -7.54 -36.50 8.10
N SER A 693 -8.43 -37.46 7.86
CA SER A 693 -8.10 -38.87 7.72
C SER A 693 -7.04 -39.12 6.63
N THR A 694 -6.24 -40.16 6.81
CA THR A 694 -5.25 -40.56 5.80
C THR A 694 -5.88 -40.92 4.46
N PHE A 695 -7.16 -41.31 4.45
CA PHE A 695 -7.91 -41.59 3.23
C PHE A 695 -8.16 -40.30 2.46
N PHE A 696 -8.70 -39.27 3.12
CA PHE A 696 -8.96 -37.97 2.52
C PHE A 696 -7.67 -37.29 2.06
N GLN A 697 -6.60 -37.31 2.87
CA GLN A 697 -5.31 -36.78 2.46
C GLN A 697 -4.78 -37.45 1.18
N LYS A 698 -4.95 -38.78 1.05
CA LYS A 698 -4.56 -39.53 -0.15
C LYS A 698 -5.43 -39.22 -1.37
N SER A 699 -6.73 -38.95 -1.21
CA SER A 699 -7.55 -38.53 -2.35
C SER A 699 -7.12 -37.18 -2.91
N ILE A 700 -6.71 -36.25 -2.03
CA ILE A 700 -6.12 -34.97 -2.45
C ILE A 700 -4.78 -35.18 -3.16
N GLU A 701 -3.91 -36.05 -2.64
CA GLU A 701 -2.66 -36.41 -3.32
C GLU A 701 -2.88 -36.96 -4.73
N LYS A 702 -3.87 -37.85 -4.92
CA LYS A 702 -4.22 -38.40 -6.23
C LYS A 702 -4.63 -37.31 -7.23
N LEU A 703 -5.38 -36.30 -6.80
CA LEU A 703 -5.76 -35.16 -7.65
C LEU A 703 -4.54 -34.36 -8.11
N VAL A 704 -3.62 -34.05 -7.18
CA VAL A 704 -2.38 -33.31 -7.46
C VAL A 704 -1.48 -34.11 -8.41
N HIS A 705 -1.32 -35.41 -8.17
CA HIS A 705 -0.55 -36.29 -9.04
C HIS A 705 -1.16 -36.38 -10.44
N GLN A 706 -2.48 -36.60 -10.55
CA GLN A 706 -3.17 -36.62 -11.82
C GLN A 706 -2.99 -35.29 -12.57
N SER A 707 -3.14 -34.15 -11.89
CA SER A 707 -2.88 -32.83 -12.48
C SER A 707 -1.47 -32.72 -13.07
N SER A 708 -0.43 -33.18 -12.35
CA SER A 708 0.94 -33.20 -12.86
C SER A 708 1.07 -34.04 -14.14
N MET A 709 0.46 -35.23 -14.17
CA MET A 709 0.45 -36.08 -15.35
C MET A 709 -0.23 -35.42 -16.56
N GLU A 710 -1.33 -34.70 -16.34
CA GLU A 710 -2.03 -33.97 -17.41
C GLU A 710 -1.16 -32.82 -17.96
N VAL A 711 -0.35 -32.15 -17.12
CA VAL A 711 0.61 -31.12 -17.56
C VAL A 711 1.72 -31.73 -18.40
N ASP A 712 2.30 -32.86 -17.98
CA ASP A 712 3.38 -33.51 -18.72
C ASP A 712 2.88 -34.07 -20.06
N ALA A 713 1.68 -34.66 -20.07
CA ALA A 713 1.01 -35.07 -21.29
C ALA A 713 0.73 -33.87 -22.21
N SER A 714 0.29 -32.73 -21.66
CA SER A 714 0.06 -31.49 -22.41
C SER A 714 1.34 -31.01 -23.11
N LYS A 715 2.46 -30.94 -22.40
CA LYS A 715 3.77 -30.56 -22.96
C LYS A 715 4.19 -31.51 -24.09
N LEU A 716 4.10 -32.82 -23.84
CA LEU A 716 4.47 -33.84 -24.82
C LEU A 716 3.62 -33.75 -26.10
N ILE A 717 2.30 -33.57 -25.98
CA ILE A 717 1.41 -33.45 -27.15
C ILE A 717 1.69 -32.16 -27.93
N TYR A 718 2.01 -31.05 -27.26
CA TYR A 718 2.39 -29.81 -27.95
C TYR A 718 3.70 -30.00 -28.73
N GLN A 719 4.71 -30.61 -28.11
CA GLN A 719 5.96 -30.95 -28.80
C GLN A 719 5.72 -31.87 -29.99
N GLN A 720 4.84 -32.87 -29.86
CA GLN A 720 4.45 -33.73 -30.98
C GLN A 720 3.76 -32.95 -32.11
N ALA A 721 3.06 -31.86 -31.83
CA ALA A 721 2.46 -31.02 -32.86
C ALA A 721 3.55 -30.26 -33.64
N GLU A 722 4.56 -29.72 -32.93
CA GLU A 722 5.72 -29.07 -33.55
C GLU A 722 6.57 -30.06 -34.34
N ASP A 723 6.88 -31.22 -33.77
CA ASP A 723 7.60 -32.30 -34.46
C ASP A 723 6.86 -32.77 -35.71
N LEU A 724 5.52 -32.91 -35.64
CA LEU A 724 4.71 -33.29 -36.78
C LEU A 724 4.74 -32.20 -37.87
N LEU A 725 4.61 -30.93 -37.49
CA LEU A 725 4.74 -29.80 -38.40
C LEU A 725 6.08 -29.85 -39.15
N LEU A 726 7.19 -29.97 -38.42
CA LEU A 726 8.52 -29.96 -39.01
C LEU A 726 8.80 -31.23 -39.83
N SER A 727 8.27 -32.39 -39.43
CA SER A 727 8.44 -33.63 -40.20
C SER A 727 7.66 -33.61 -41.51
N GLU A 728 6.42 -33.11 -41.49
CA GLU A 728 5.59 -33.01 -42.71
C GLU A 728 6.18 -32.02 -43.71
N LEU A 729 6.95 -31.03 -43.25
CA LEU A 729 7.69 -30.08 -44.08
C LEU A 729 9.11 -30.57 -44.47
N ASP A 730 9.54 -31.75 -44.04
CA ASP A 730 10.92 -32.23 -44.23
C ASP A 730 12.00 -31.29 -43.64
N LEU A 731 11.66 -30.62 -42.54
CA LEU A 731 12.49 -29.61 -41.86
C LEU A 731 12.95 -30.03 -40.45
N LYS A 732 12.54 -31.21 -39.96
CA LYS A 732 12.79 -31.64 -38.57
C LYS A 732 14.28 -31.72 -38.22
N ASP A 733 15.07 -32.30 -39.11
CA ASP A 733 16.50 -32.53 -38.89
C ASP A 733 17.38 -31.34 -39.34
N TRP A 734 16.75 -30.25 -39.81
CA TRP A 734 17.46 -29.08 -40.30
C TRP A 734 18.12 -28.30 -39.15
N GLN A 735 19.39 -27.94 -39.34
CA GLN A 735 20.16 -27.12 -38.41
C GLN A 735 20.73 -25.89 -39.11
N PRO A 736 20.67 -24.71 -38.48
CA PRO A 736 21.27 -23.50 -39.02
C PRO A 736 22.79 -23.63 -38.98
N THR A 737 23.47 -23.02 -39.95
CA THR A 737 24.91 -22.82 -39.86
C THR A 737 25.29 -21.92 -38.68
N GLU A 738 26.45 -22.18 -38.07
CA GLU A 738 27.09 -21.29 -37.09
C GLU A 738 27.92 -20.19 -37.74
N GLU A 739 27.99 -20.16 -39.08
CA GLU A 739 28.72 -19.14 -39.82
C GLU A 739 28.09 -17.75 -39.63
N THR A 740 28.89 -16.79 -39.17
CA THR A 740 28.46 -15.41 -38.90
C THR A 740 28.91 -14.43 -39.97
N VAL A 741 29.74 -14.87 -40.91
CA VAL A 741 30.29 -14.04 -42.00
C VAL A 741 29.46 -14.23 -43.26
N ALA A 742 29.00 -13.13 -43.85
CA ALA A 742 28.32 -13.15 -45.13
C ALA A 742 28.96 -12.17 -46.11
N VAL A 743 29.18 -12.63 -47.34
CA VAL A 743 29.61 -11.78 -48.47
C VAL A 743 28.44 -11.67 -49.44
N LYS A 744 27.89 -10.46 -49.59
CA LYS A 744 26.78 -10.16 -50.49
C LYS A 744 27.18 -9.07 -51.46
N SER A 745 26.77 -9.16 -52.73
CA SER A 745 26.95 -8.06 -53.67
C SER A 745 26.09 -6.86 -53.27
N PHE A 746 26.41 -5.66 -53.77
CA PHE A 746 25.59 -4.46 -53.53
C PHE A 746 24.14 -4.63 -54.03
N ALA A 747 23.96 -5.38 -55.13
CA ALA A 747 22.65 -5.70 -55.68
C ALA A 747 21.83 -6.62 -54.76
N GLU A 748 22.48 -7.63 -54.16
CA GLU A 748 21.83 -8.62 -53.28
C GLU A 748 21.63 -8.12 -51.84
N SER A 749 22.32 -7.04 -51.44
CA SER A 749 22.26 -6.47 -50.10
C SER A 749 21.44 -5.17 -50.05
N PHE A 750 22.10 -4.02 -50.14
CA PHE A 750 21.48 -2.72 -49.93
C PHE A 750 20.41 -2.41 -50.98
N MET A 751 20.62 -2.75 -52.25
CA MET A 751 19.61 -2.47 -53.29
C MET A 751 18.34 -3.32 -53.13
N SER A 752 18.45 -4.54 -52.59
CA SER A 752 17.32 -5.46 -52.44
C SER A 752 16.48 -5.17 -51.19
N SER A 753 17.13 -4.76 -50.10
CA SER A 753 16.50 -4.67 -48.77
C SER A 753 16.56 -3.28 -48.14
N GLY A 754 17.40 -2.37 -48.65
CA GLY A 754 17.62 -1.04 -48.08
C GLY A 754 18.35 -1.02 -46.74
N ARG A 755 18.90 -2.16 -46.28
CA ARG A 755 19.53 -2.31 -44.97
C ARG A 755 21.06 -2.32 -45.05
N LEU A 756 21.72 -1.84 -43.99
CA LEU A 756 23.18 -1.77 -43.85
C LEU A 756 23.62 -2.27 -42.45
N ASP A 757 23.04 -3.39 -42.01
CA ASP A 757 23.38 -4.06 -40.75
C ASP A 757 23.78 -5.52 -41.04
N ALA A 758 24.88 -5.97 -40.46
CA ALA A 758 25.50 -7.26 -40.78
C ALA A 758 24.67 -8.45 -40.26
N GLU A 759 23.97 -8.24 -39.15
CA GLU A 759 23.07 -9.20 -38.53
C GLU A 759 22.00 -9.65 -39.51
N TYR A 760 21.35 -8.73 -40.26
CA TYR A 760 20.31 -9.06 -41.24
C TYR A 760 20.75 -10.06 -42.34
N TYR A 761 22.05 -10.06 -42.68
CA TYR A 761 22.60 -10.87 -43.76
C TYR A 761 23.28 -12.15 -43.31
N GLN A 762 23.15 -12.55 -42.04
CA GLN A 762 23.74 -13.82 -41.58
C GLN A 762 23.24 -15.01 -42.41
N PRO A 763 24.12 -15.95 -42.82
CA PRO A 763 23.78 -17.06 -43.71
C PRO A 763 22.62 -17.93 -43.22
N LYS A 764 22.45 -18.09 -41.89
CA LYS A 764 21.35 -18.87 -41.28
C LYS A 764 19.96 -18.44 -41.77
N TYR A 765 19.77 -17.17 -42.11
CA TYR A 765 18.47 -16.64 -42.54
C TYR A 765 18.14 -17.01 -43.98
N ASP A 766 19.12 -16.92 -44.88
CA ASP A 766 18.93 -17.31 -46.27
C ASP A 766 18.71 -18.82 -46.38
N GLN A 767 19.50 -19.62 -45.64
CA GLN A 767 19.33 -21.07 -45.57
C GLN A 767 17.96 -21.47 -45.03
N ALA A 768 17.44 -20.79 -44.01
CA ALA A 768 16.11 -21.07 -43.47
C ALA A 768 15.01 -20.73 -44.50
N GLU A 769 15.15 -19.62 -45.22
CA GLU A 769 14.19 -19.21 -46.25
C GLU A 769 14.22 -20.14 -47.47
N GLU A 770 15.41 -20.59 -47.89
CA GLU A 770 15.60 -21.61 -48.92
C GLU A 770 15.00 -22.95 -48.50
N ALA A 771 15.25 -23.40 -47.27
CA ALA A 771 14.66 -24.63 -46.74
C ALA A 771 13.12 -24.59 -46.76
N ILE A 772 12.52 -23.45 -46.43
CA ILE A 772 11.05 -23.27 -46.54
C ILE A 772 10.58 -23.35 -48.00
N LYS A 773 11.34 -22.79 -48.96
CA LYS A 773 10.98 -22.86 -50.38
C LYS A 773 11.15 -24.28 -50.96
N ASP A 774 12.11 -25.03 -50.44
CA ASP A 774 12.47 -26.37 -50.91
C ASP A 774 11.73 -27.49 -50.17
N CYS A 775 10.88 -27.18 -49.19
CA CYS A 775 10.13 -28.14 -48.36
C CYS A 775 9.10 -29.02 -49.10
N GLY A 776 9.02 -28.92 -50.44
CA GLY A 776 8.09 -29.70 -51.26
C GLY A 776 6.65 -29.20 -51.29
N PHE A 777 6.34 -28.10 -50.60
CA PHE A 777 5.02 -27.46 -50.57
C PHE A 777 5.07 -26.01 -51.06
N PRO A 778 3.99 -25.48 -51.66
CA PRO A 778 3.96 -24.08 -52.04
C PRO A 778 4.04 -23.19 -50.80
N SER A 779 4.91 -22.17 -50.84
CA SER A 779 5.01 -21.14 -49.81
C SER A 779 4.36 -19.84 -50.28
N GLN A 780 3.56 -19.21 -49.42
CA GLN A 780 2.94 -17.91 -49.69
C GLN A 780 3.40 -16.87 -48.66
N ASN A 781 3.50 -15.60 -49.05
CA ASN A 781 3.70 -14.50 -48.10
C ASN A 781 2.48 -14.39 -47.18
N LEU A 782 2.68 -14.24 -45.87
CA LEU A 782 1.61 -14.13 -44.88
C LEU A 782 0.58 -13.07 -45.27
N GLY A 783 1.03 -11.93 -45.81
CA GLY A 783 0.21 -10.81 -46.29
C GLY A 783 -0.81 -11.18 -47.37
N SER A 784 -0.54 -12.22 -48.16
CA SER A 784 -1.50 -12.74 -49.15
C SER A 784 -2.60 -13.61 -48.53
N LEU A 785 -2.38 -14.10 -47.31
CA LEU A 785 -3.30 -14.97 -46.59
C LEU A 785 -4.24 -14.21 -45.64
N ILE A 786 -3.91 -12.95 -45.31
CA ILE A 786 -4.53 -12.20 -44.21
C ILE A 786 -5.22 -10.91 -44.67
N GLU A 787 -6.17 -10.44 -43.87
CA GLU A 787 -6.67 -9.07 -43.92
C GLU A 787 -5.57 -8.09 -43.46
N PRO A 788 -5.71 -6.78 -43.75
CA PRO A 788 -4.76 -5.78 -43.28
C PRO A 788 -4.51 -5.86 -41.77
N ILE A 789 -3.23 -5.92 -41.37
CA ILE A 789 -2.82 -6.07 -39.97
C ILE A 789 -3.28 -4.85 -39.16
N GLN A 790 -3.90 -5.10 -38.01
CA GLN A 790 -4.34 -4.06 -37.08
C GLN A 790 -3.46 -4.07 -35.83
N ASN A 791 -3.23 -2.90 -35.23
CA ASN A 791 -2.51 -2.80 -33.95
C ASN A 791 -3.52 -2.61 -32.82
N GLY A 792 -3.15 -3.03 -31.62
CA GLY A 792 -3.91 -2.72 -30.42
C GLY A 792 -3.83 -1.27 -29.97
N PHE A 793 -4.31 -1.04 -28.75
CA PHE A 793 -4.50 0.26 -28.13
C PHE A 793 -3.54 0.46 -26.94
N ASP A 794 -2.93 1.63 -26.76
CA ASP A 794 -2.04 1.91 -25.61
C ASP A 794 -2.86 2.43 -24.42
N TYR A 795 -2.73 1.77 -23.27
CA TYR A 795 -3.39 2.18 -22.03
C TYR A 795 -2.57 1.76 -20.80
N ARG A 796 -2.47 2.65 -19.81
CA ARG A 796 -1.51 2.51 -18.68
C ARG A 796 -2.13 2.59 -17.30
N GLU A 797 -3.44 2.83 -17.21
CA GLU A 797 -4.17 2.83 -15.95
C GLU A 797 -4.89 1.48 -15.82
N TYR A 798 -4.87 0.86 -14.65
CA TYR A 798 -5.45 -0.47 -14.45
C TYR A 798 -6.41 -0.45 -13.28
N THR A 799 -7.46 -1.27 -13.37
CA THR A 799 -8.53 -1.37 -12.39
C THR A 799 -8.77 -2.84 -12.01
N GLU A 800 -9.38 -3.08 -10.85
CA GLU A 800 -9.75 -4.45 -10.41
C GLU A 800 -10.94 -5.01 -11.20
N GLU A 801 -11.81 -4.13 -11.68
CA GLU A 801 -12.97 -4.42 -12.53
C GLU A 801 -12.86 -3.68 -13.87
N GLY A 802 -13.40 -4.25 -14.96
CA GLY A 802 -13.34 -3.64 -16.29
C GLY A 802 -13.11 -4.66 -17.40
N THR A 803 -12.72 -4.15 -18.57
CA THR A 803 -12.46 -4.96 -19.77
C THR A 803 -11.06 -5.57 -19.69
N PRO A 804 -10.88 -6.88 -19.94
CA PRO A 804 -9.55 -7.50 -19.99
C PRO A 804 -8.65 -6.86 -21.06
N TYR A 805 -7.45 -6.47 -20.66
CA TYR A 805 -6.44 -5.84 -21.51
C TYR A 805 -5.24 -6.78 -21.67
N ILE A 806 -5.15 -7.41 -22.84
CA ILE A 806 -4.14 -8.41 -23.19
C ILE A 806 -2.85 -7.70 -23.54
N ARG A 807 -1.76 -8.02 -22.83
CA ARG A 807 -0.43 -7.46 -23.05
C ARG A 807 0.53 -8.50 -23.59
N VAL A 808 1.72 -8.08 -24.00
CA VAL A 808 2.77 -8.96 -24.52
C VAL A 808 3.09 -10.12 -23.58
N GLY A 809 3.08 -9.89 -22.27
CA GLY A 809 3.34 -10.94 -21.27
C GLY A 809 2.24 -11.99 -21.15
N ASP A 810 1.06 -11.73 -21.70
CA ASP A 810 -0.08 -12.64 -21.66
C ASP A 810 -0.09 -13.60 -22.87
N ILE A 811 0.76 -13.39 -23.88
CA ILE A 811 0.88 -14.27 -25.06
C ILE A 811 2.17 -15.08 -24.97
N LYS A 812 2.05 -16.40 -24.83
CA LYS A 812 3.21 -17.31 -24.77
C LYS A 812 2.85 -18.71 -25.22
N ASN A 813 3.74 -19.37 -25.95
CA ASN A 813 3.62 -20.79 -26.36
C ASN A 813 2.27 -21.12 -27.04
N GLY A 814 1.83 -20.31 -27.99
CA GLY A 814 0.58 -20.56 -28.71
C GLY A 814 -0.70 -20.22 -27.93
N GLN A 815 -0.60 -19.71 -26.69
CA GLN A 815 -1.75 -19.43 -25.82
C GLN A 815 -1.83 -17.98 -25.39
N ILE A 816 -3.06 -17.55 -25.11
CA ILE A 816 -3.40 -16.29 -24.47
C ILE A 816 -3.77 -16.60 -23.01
N ASN A 817 -3.05 -16.03 -22.06
CA ASN A 817 -3.36 -16.16 -20.64
C ASN A 817 -4.39 -15.11 -20.22
N PHE A 818 -5.63 -15.31 -20.64
CA PHE A 818 -6.70 -14.32 -20.47
C PHE A 818 -7.07 -14.06 -19.00
N GLU A 819 -6.96 -15.09 -18.15
CA GLU A 819 -7.25 -15.00 -16.71
C GLU A 819 -6.33 -14.02 -15.97
N SER A 820 -5.08 -13.85 -16.41
CA SER A 820 -4.11 -12.92 -15.79
C SER A 820 -4.07 -11.54 -16.42
N ALA A 821 -4.89 -11.31 -17.45
CA ALA A 821 -4.94 -10.01 -18.12
C ALA A 821 -5.40 -8.94 -17.11
N VAL A 822 -4.67 -7.83 -17.07
CA VAL A 822 -5.08 -6.66 -16.28
C VAL A 822 -6.37 -6.09 -16.85
N LYS A 823 -7.20 -5.46 -16.03
CA LYS A 823 -8.44 -4.84 -16.52
C LYS A 823 -8.28 -3.34 -16.65
N ILE A 824 -9.00 -2.77 -17.61
CA ILE A 824 -9.05 -1.34 -17.86
C ILE A 824 -10.51 -0.87 -17.74
N PRO A 825 -10.77 0.35 -17.23
CA PRO A 825 -12.12 0.83 -16.95
C PRO A 825 -12.91 1.15 -18.23
N ILE A 826 -12.22 1.25 -19.35
CA ILE A 826 -12.82 1.52 -20.66
C ILE A 826 -13.30 0.22 -21.31
N THR A 827 -14.30 0.36 -22.16
CA THR A 827 -14.85 -0.71 -22.98
C THR A 827 -14.40 -0.57 -24.42
N MET A 828 -14.71 -1.59 -25.23
CA MET A 828 -14.44 -1.56 -26.67
C MET A 828 -15.13 -0.36 -27.36
N ALA A 829 -16.23 0.16 -26.81
CA ALA A 829 -16.96 1.31 -27.37
C ALA A 829 -16.23 2.65 -27.15
N ASP A 830 -15.34 2.73 -26.17
CA ASP A 830 -14.61 3.95 -25.80
C ASP A 830 -13.32 4.14 -26.61
N VAL A 831 -12.96 3.16 -27.45
CA VAL A 831 -11.75 3.18 -28.28
C VAL A 831 -12.09 3.72 -29.66
N ASP A 832 -11.40 4.78 -30.12
CA ASP A 832 -11.66 5.43 -31.43
C ASP A 832 -11.61 4.47 -32.63
N LYS A 833 -10.80 3.41 -32.55
CA LYS A 833 -10.66 2.35 -33.56
C LYS A 833 -10.52 0.98 -32.88
N PRO A 834 -11.63 0.41 -32.37
CA PRO A 834 -11.56 -0.83 -31.63
C PRO A 834 -11.27 -2.00 -32.56
N VAL A 835 -10.26 -2.79 -32.20
CA VAL A 835 -10.01 -4.08 -32.86
C VAL A 835 -10.85 -5.13 -32.16
N GLY A 836 -12.03 -5.43 -32.72
CA GLY A 836 -12.89 -6.51 -32.21
C GLY A 836 -12.28 -7.87 -32.50
N LEU A 837 -11.92 -8.61 -31.45
CA LEU A 837 -11.38 -9.96 -31.53
C LEU A 837 -12.45 -10.96 -31.98
N GLN A 838 -12.07 -11.90 -32.84
CA GLN A 838 -12.91 -12.97 -33.35
C GLN A 838 -12.22 -14.32 -33.17
N ILE A 839 -13.03 -15.38 -33.04
CA ILE A 839 -12.52 -16.75 -32.98
C ILE A 839 -11.70 -17.05 -34.23
N GLY A 840 -10.49 -17.56 -34.03
CA GLY A 840 -9.54 -17.87 -35.09
C GLY A 840 -8.65 -16.69 -35.51
N ASP A 841 -8.75 -15.53 -34.89
CA ASP A 841 -7.75 -14.48 -35.04
C ASP A 841 -6.42 -14.91 -34.43
N ILE A 842 -5.31 -14.46 -35.01
CA ILE A 842 -3.98 -14.72 -34.50
C ILE A 842 -3.44 -13.42 -33.90
N LEU A 843 -3.10 -13.44 -32.62
CA LEU A 843 -2.39 -12.34 -31.96
C LEU A 843 -0.90 -12.56 -32.09
N PHE A 844 -0.15 -11.53 -32.47
CA PHE A 844 1.30 -11.58 -32.67
C PHE A 844 2.01 -10.46 -31.91
N THR A 845 3.03 -10.78 -31.12
CA THR A 845 3.77 -9.79 -30.32
C THR A 845 4.82 -9.07 -31.17
N ARG A 846 4.67 -7.75 -31.35
CA ARG A 846 5.55 -6.96 -32.22
C ARG A 846 6.69 -6.25 -31.52
N LYS A 847 6.66 -6.09 -30.19
CA LYS A 847 7.66 -5.36 -29.40
C LYS A 847 7.82 -5.98 -28.01
N GLY A 848 9.03 -5.96 -27.46
CA GLY A 848 9.34 -6.62 -26.18
C GLY A 848 9.71 -8.08 -26.37
N SER A 849 8.92 -9.02 -25.82
CA SER A 849 9.05 -10.46 -26.11
C SER A 849 8.45 -10.78 -27.49
N PHE A 850 9.09 -10.27 -28.54
CA PHE A 850 8.62 -10.31 -29.93
C PHE A 850 8.57 -11.74 -30.50
N GLY A 851 7.73 -11.95 -31.52
CA GLY A 851 7.67 -13.21 -32.26
C GLY A 851 6.74 -14.28 -31.67
N ASN A 852 6.10 -14.02 -30.52
CA ASN A 852 5.12 -14.94 -29.96
C ASN A 852 3.78 -14.76 -30.68
N SER A 853 3.13 -15.88 -31.00
CA SER A 853 1.79 -15.89 -31.57
C SER A 853 0.85 -16.82 -30.79
N ALA A 854 -0.45 -16.50 -30.81
CA ALA A 854 -1.50 -17.35 -30.24
C ALA A 854 -2.84 -17.13 -30.96
N VAL A 855 -3.71 -18.13 -30.94
CA VAL A 855 -5.03 -18.08 -31.58
C VAL A 855 -6.10 -17.69 -30.57
N VAL A 856 -6.95 -16.74 -30.94
CA VAL A 856 -8.12 -16.28 -30.18
C VAL A 856 -9.21 -17.37 -30.19
N THR A 857 -9.72 -17.69 -29.01
CA THR A 857 -10.86 -18.59 -28.80
C THR A 857 -12.09 -17.82 -28.33
N GLU A 858 -13.16 -18.53 -27.98
CA GLU A 858 -14.38 -17.93 -27.41
C GLU A 858 -14.15 -17.16 -26.12
N LEU A 859 -13.10 -17.49 -25.36
CA LEU A 859 -12.80 -16.86 -24.07
C LEU A 859 -12.29 -15.42 -24.24
N GLU A 860 -11.52 -15.15 -25.30
CA GLU A 860 -10.78 -13.90 -25.45
C GLU A 860 -11.53 -12.84 -26.28
N VAL A 861 -12.68 -13.16 -26.88
CA VAL A 861 -13.38 -12.28 -27.84
C VAL A 861 -13.74 -10.89 -27.29
N ASN A 862 -13.88 -10.76 -25.98
CA ASN A 862 -14.20 -9.51 -25.28
C ASN A 862 -12.96 -8.73 -24.82
N GLY A 863 -11.75 -9.20 -25.12
CA GLY A 863 -10.50 -8.56 -24.72
C GLY A 863 -10.09 -7.40 -25.62
N ILE A 864 -9.39 -6.43 -25.05
CA ILE A 864 -8.68 -5.36 -25.77
C ILE A 864 -7.19 -5.70 -25.80
N ILE A 865 -6.56 -5.64 -26.97
CA ILE A 865 -5.12 -5.93 -27.11
C ILE A 865 -4.27 -4.67 -26.97
N SER A 866 -3.08 -4.80 -26.37
CA SER A 866 -2.14 -3.70 -26.21
C SER A 866 -1.53 -3.24 -27.53
N SER A 867 -1.02 -2.01 -27.57
CA SER A 867 -0.43 -1.44 -28.78
C SER A 867 0.78 -2.25 -29.29
N GLU A 868 1.41 -3.05 -28.44
CA GLU A 868 2.55 -3.92 -28.75
C GLU A 868 2.14 -5.28 -29.35
N ILE A 869 0.84 -5.49 -29.57
CA ILE A 869 0.28 -6.69 -30.20
C ILE A 869 -0.34 -6.31 -31.55
N MET A 870 -0.10 -7.14 -32.54
CA MET A 870 -0.71 -7.10 -33.86
C MET A 870 -1.80 -8.17 -33.97
N LEU A 871 -2.95 -7.81 -34.54
CA LEU A 871 -3.99 -8.75 -34.93
C LEU A 871 -3.78 -9.17 -36.39
N VAL A 872 -3.66 -10.48 -36.58
CA VAL A 872 -3.49 -11.15 -37.87
C VAL A 872 -4.74 -12.00 -38.12
N ARG A 873 -5.57 -11.59 -39.07
CA ARG A 873 -6.83 -12.27 -39.40
C ARG A 873 -6.75 -12.90 -40.78
N LEU A 874 -6.93 -14.22 -40.87
CA LEU A 874 -7.03 -14.91 -42.16
C LEU A 874 -8.26 -14.45 -42.94
N THR A 875 -8.11 -14.19 -44.24
CA THR A 875 -9.24 -13.85 -45.10
C THR A 875 -10.23 -15.02 -45.19
N SER A 876 -11.49 -14.72 -45.52
CA SER A 876 -12.53 -15.75 -45.71
C SER A 876 -12.16 -16.81 -46.75
N VAL A 877 -11.37 -16.45 -47.76
CA VAL A 877 -10.87 -17.38 -48.78
C VAL A 877 -9.75 -18.23 -48.20
N SER A 878 -8.75 -17.61 -47.57
CA SER A 878 -7.60 -18.31 -46.99
C SER A 878 -8.01 -19.31 -45.91
N ARG A 879 -9.05 -19.03 -45.12
CA ARG A 879 -9.59 -19.97 -44.11
C ARG A 879 -10.07 -21.31 -44.73
N GLN A 880 -10.32 -21.36 -46.04
CA GLN A 880 -10.65 -22.60 -46.74
C GLN A 880 -9.40 -23.44 -47.04
N GLU A 881 -8.22 -22.82 -47.11
CA GLU A 881 -6.95 -23.47 -47.45
C GLU A 881 -6.06 -23.71 -46.22
N ILE A 882 -6.00 -22.75 -45.29
CA ILE A 882 -5.10 -22.76 -44.14
C ILE A 882 -5.81 -22.51 -42.80
N LEU A 883 -5.39 -23.23 -41.76
CA LEU A 883 -5.91 -23.12 -40.40
C LEU A 883 -5.09 -22.13 -39.55
N PRO A 884 -5.75 -21.32 -38.70
CA PRO A 884 -5.04 -20.35 -37.85
C PRO A 884 -4.13 -21.02 -36.82
N GLU A 885 -4.50 -22.20 -36.30
CA GLU A 885 -3.67 -22.97 -35.36
C GLU A 885 -2.37 -23.44 -36.01
N TYR A 886 -2.42 -23.83 -37.28
CA TYR A 886 -1.24 -24.19 -38.07
C TYR A 886 -0.33 -22.98 -38.29
N VAL A 887 -0.89 -21.83 -38.71
CA VAL A 887 -0.11 -20.59 -38.92
C VAL A 887 0.56 -20.16 -37.62
N SER A 888 -0.18 -20.14 -36.50
CA SER A 888 0.38 -19.76 -35.21
C SER A 888 1.49 -20.72 -34.76
N LEU A 889 1.32 -22.04 -34.92
CA LEU A 889 2.38 -22.99 -34.61
C LEU A 889 3.63 -22.76 -35.48
N PHE A 890 3.46 -22.54 -36.77
CA PHE A 890 4.58 -22.27 -37.67
C PHE A 890 5.30 -20.97 -37.33
N LEU A 891 4.58 -19.89 -37.01
CA LEU A 891 5.18 -18.63 -36.56
C LEU A 891 5.98 -18.80 -35.27
N ASN A 892 5.52 -19.66 -34.36
CA ASN A 892 6.22 -19.98 -33.11
C ASN A 892 7.36 -20.98 -33.28
N SER A 893 7.46 -21.67 -34.42
CA SER A 893 8.53 -22.62 -34.71
C SER A 893 9.87 -21.91 -34.97
N LYS A 894 10.96 -22.68 -34.95
CA LYS A 894 12.32 -22.20 -35.31
C LYS A 894 12.35 -21.41 -36.64
N PHE A 895 11.61 -21.85 -37.65
CA PHE A 895 11.58 -21.21 -38.97
C PHE A 895 10.79 -19.91 -38.99
N GLY A 896 9.66 -19.86 -38.28
CA GLY A 896 8.93 -18.61 -38.07
C GLY A 896 9.78 -17.59 -37.32
N TYR A 897 10.43 -18.02 -36.23
CA TYR A 897 11.31 -17.19 -35.43
C TYR A 897 12.50 -16.64 -36.23
N LEU A 898 13.22 -17.46 -37.00
CA LEU A 898 14.36 -17.01 -37.81
C LEU A 898 13.95 -15.95 -38.84
N GLN A 899 12.76 -16.06 -39.47
CA GLN A 899 12.28 -15.04 -40.39
C GLN A 899 11.94 -13.72 -39.68
N VAL A 900 11.45 -13.78 -38.44
CA VAL A 900 11.17 -12.60 -37.60
C VAL A 900 12.48 -11.97 -37.11
N GLU A 901 13.40 -12.77 -36.55
CA GLU A 901 14.72 -12.35 -36.05
C GLU A 901 15.52 -11.63 -37.13
N ARG A 902 15.46 -12.10 -38.39
CA ARG A 902 16.05 -11.41 -39.55
C ARG A 902 15.53 -9.97 -39.68
N ARG A 903 14.23 -9.75 -39.47
CA ARG A 903 13.52 -8.51 -39.84
C ARG A 903 13.34 -7.53 -38.70
N VAL A 904 13.67 -7.90 -37.45
CA VAL A 904 13.56 -6.95 -36.33
C VAL A 904 14.54 -5.77 -36.47
N HIS A 905 14.18 -4.67 -35.83
CA HIS A 905 14.98 -3.45 -35.76
C HIS A 905 14.88 -2.80 -34.37
N GLY A 906 15.89 -2.01 -33.98
CA GLY A 906 15.95 -1.26 -32.71
C GLY A 906 17.15 -1.65 -31.83
N VAL A 907 17.63 -0.70 -31.01
CA VAL A 907 18.83 -0.89 -30.15
C VAL A 907 18.46 -1.28 -28.72
N ALA A 908 17.49 -0.59 -28.10
CA ALA A 908 17.05 -0.86 -26.73
C ALA A 908 15.85 -1.81 -26.66
N TYR A 909 14.99 -1.81 -27.69
CA TYR A 909 13.83 -2.69 -27.81
C TYR A 909 13.67 -3.09 -29.27
N TYR A 910 13.76 -4.39 -29.54
CA TYR A 910 13.49 -4.94 -30.87
C TYR A 910 12.01 -4.84 -31.21
N SER A 911 11.72 -4.52 -32.47
CA SER A 911 10.38 -4.54 -33.03
C SER A 911 10.35 -4.95 -34.50
N ILE A 912 9.21 -5.49 -34.95
CA ILE A 912 8.93 -5.80 -36.36
C ILE A 912 7.81 -4.91 -36.91
N SER A 913 7.94 -4.50 -38.17
CA SER A 913 6.93 -3.70 -38.88
C SER A 913 5.80 -4.56 -39.48
N GLN A 914 4.64 -3.96 -39.79
CA GLN A 914 3.55 -4.69 -40.42
C GLN A 914 3.92 -5.21 -41.83
N PRO A 915 4.59 -4.43 -42.70
CA PRO A 915 5.08 -4.95 -43.98
C PRO A 915 6.04 -6.13 -43.81
N ASP A 916 6.94 -6.08 -42.83
CA ASP A 916 7.89 -7.18 -42.58
C ASP A 916 7.18 -8.45 -42.11
N LEU A 917 6.18 -8.31 -41.22
CA LEU A 917 5.35 -9.43 -40.79
C LEU A 917 4.54 -10.01 -41.96
N ALA A 918 4.00 -9.16 -42.83
CA ALA A 918 3.28 -9.61 -44.03
C ALA A 918 4.18 -10.34 -45.04
N ASN A 919 5.50 -10.11 -45.01
CA ASN A 919 6.46 -10.74 -45.92
C ASN A 919 7.05 -12.06 -45.40
N LEU A 920 6.60 -12.58 -44.25
CA LEU A 920 7.02 -13.91 -43.80
C LEU A 920 6.44 -14.98 -44.73
N LEU A 921 7.26 -15.95 -45.11
CA LEU A 921 6.84 -17.10 -45.91
C LEU A 921 6.20 -18.16 -45.02
N ILE A 922 5.01 -18.59 -45.42
CA ILE A 922 4.22 -19.65 -44.78
C ILE A 922 4.08 -20.80 -45.78
N PRO A 923 4.64 -22.00 -45.49
CA PRO A 923 4.41 -23.18 -46.32
C PRO A 923 2.97 -23.67 -46.15
N ILE A 924 2.33 -24.07 -47.24
CA ILE A 924 0.93 -24.49 -47.26
C ILE A 924 0.84 -26.02 -47.34
N LEU A 925 0.73 -26.68 -46.18
CA LEU A 925 0.46 -28.11 -46.11
C LEU A 925 -0.98 -28.43 -46.58
N PRO A 926 -1.24 -29.63 -47.12
CA PRO A 926 -2.58 -30.16 -47.27
C PRO A 926 -3.44 -30.04 -46.00
N LYS A 927 -4.69 -29.59 -46.16
CA LYS A 927 -5.63 -29.36 -45.06
C LYS A 927 -5.79 -30.55 -44.08
N PRO A 928 -5.80 -31.83 -44.53
CA PRO A 928 -5.84 -32.96 -43.60
C PRO A 928 -4.62 -33.06 -42.67
N GLN A 929 -3.42 -32.67 -43.12
CA GLN A 929 -2.22 -32.64 -42.26
C GLN A 929 -2.31 -31.48 -41.27
N GLN A 930 -2.74 -30.29 -41.72
CA GLN A 930 -2.98 -29.16 -40.84
C GLN A 930 -4.01 -29.48 -39.73
N GLN A 931 -5.07 -30.22 -40.07
CA GLN A 931 -6.09 -30.65 -39.10
C GLN A 931 -5.49 -31.54 -38.00
N LYS A 932 -4.64 -32.52 -38.35
CA LYS A 932 -3.95 -33.36 -37.36
C LYS A 932 -3.07 -32.54 -36.41
N ILE A 933 -2.38 -31.52 -36.93
CA ILE A 933 -1.57 -30.60 -36.12
C ILE A 933 -2.48 -29.80 -35.18
N ALA A 934 -3.54 -29.17 -35.70
CA ALA A 934 -4.49 -28.39 -34.92
C ALA A 934 -5.19 -29.22 -33.82
N GLU A 935 -5.53 -30.48 -34.10
CA GLU A 935 -6.09 -31.42 -33.12
C GLU A 935 -5.13 -31.72 -31.97
N LYS A 936 -3.83 -31.88 -32.24
CA LYS A 936 -2.81 -32.04 -31.19
C LYS A 936 -2.70 -30.79 -30.33
N ILE A 937 -2.65 -29.60 -30.93
CA ILE A 937 -2.61 -28.33 -30.17
C ILE A 937 -3.83 -28.21 -29.25
N LYS A 938 -5.03 -28.43 -29.79
CA LYS A 938 -6.29 -28.40 -29.01
C LYS A 938 -6.26 -29.42 -27.87
N SER A 939 -5.81 -30.63 -28.14
CA SER A 939 -5.70 -31.70 -27.13
C SER A 939 -4.72 -31.32 -26.02
N SER A 940 -3.55 -30.76 -26.36
CA SER A 940 -2.59 -30.25 -25.37
C SER A 940 -3.23 -29.19 -24.47
N PHE A 941 -4.00 -28.26 -25.04
CA PHE A 941 -4.62 -27.18 -24.29
C PHE A 941 -5.74 -27.68 -23.37
N LEU A 942 -6.53 -28.66 -23.82
CA LEU A 942 -7.54 -29.33 -22.99
C LEU A 942 -6.93 -30.03 -21.78
N LEU A 943 -5.81 -30.75 -21.95
CA LEU A 943 -5.10 -31.39 -20.82
C LEU A 943 -4.61 -30.36 -19.79
N LYS A 944 -4.10 -29.21 -20.27
CA LYS A 944 -3.67 -28.11 -19.39
C LYS A 944 -4.85 -27.50 -18.61
N LEU A 945 -6.01 -27.33 -19.25
CA LEU A 945 -7.23 -26.86 -18.60
C LEU A 945 -7.71 -27.88 -17.54
N LYS A 946 -7.74 -29.15 -17.91
CA LYS A 946 -8.10 -30.26 -17.03
C LYS A 946 -7.20 -30.33 -15.80
N SER A 947 -5.89 -30.13 -15.96
CA SER A 947 -4.95 -29.98 -14.85
C SER A 947 -5.36 -28.85 -13.89
N LYS A 948 -5.65 -27.64 -14.42
CA LYS A 948 -6.08 -26.51 -13.58
C LYS A 948 -7.35 -26.85 -12.79
N GLN A 949 -8.34 -27.48 -13.44
CA GLN A 949 -9.59 -27.89 -12.82
C GLN A 949 -9.38 -28.91 -11.70
N LEU A 950 -8.48 -29.88 -11.87
CA LEU A 950 -8.14 -30.87 -10.83
C LEU A 950 -7.54 -30.20 -9.58
N LEU A 951 -6.68 -29.19 -9.75
CA LEU A 951 -6.10 -28.45 -8.62
C LEU A 951 -7.15 -27.60 -7.89
N GLU A 952 -8.08 -26.96 -8.63
CA GLU A 952 -9.20 -26.24 -8.01
C GLU A 952 -10.16 -27.19 -7.29
N ILE A 953 -10.46 -28.37 -7.85
CA ILE A 953 -11.24 -29.41 -7.15
C ILE A 953 -10.53 -29.83 -5.86
N ALA A 954 -9.21 -30.01 -5.88
CA ALA A 954 -8.45 -30.35 -4.68
C ALA A 954 -8.56 -29.24 -3.62
N LYS A 955 -8.37 -27.98 -4.01
CA LYS A 955 -8.46 -26.81 -3.13
C LYS A 955 -9.86 -26.66 -2.52
N THR A 956 -10.89 -26.58 -3.35
CA THR A 956 -12.28 -26.45 -2.91
C THR A 956 -12.74 -27.69 -2.14
N GLY A 957 -12.22 -28.87 -2.47
CA GLY A 957 -12.47 -30.09 -1.70
C GLY A 957 -11.97 -29.97 -0.25
N VAL A 958 -10.77 -29.42 -0.04
CA VAL A 958 -10.24 -29.17 1.31
C VAL A 958 -11.04 -28.07 2.03
N GLU A 959 -11.41 -26.98 1.34
CA GLU A 959 -12.25 -25.91 1.91
C GLU A 959 -13.62 -26.45 2.36
N ARG A 960 -14.28 -27.24 1.51
CA ARG A 960 -15.55 -27.90 1.85
C ARG A 960 -15.42 -28.85 3.03
N ALA A 961 -14.29 -29.56 3.16
CA ALA A 961 -14.05 -30.44 4.31
C ALA A 961 -13.89 -29.65 5.62
N ILE A 962 -13.38 -28.42 5.55
CA ILE A 962 -13.30 -27.49 6.69
C ILE A 962 -14.69 -26.94 7.04
N GLU A 963 -15.48 -26.58 6.03
CA GLU A 963 -16.80 -25.95 6.19
C GLU A 963 -17.91 -26.92 6.56
N THR A 964 -17.74 -28.20 6.22
CA THR A 964 -18.73 -29.26 6.41
C THR A 964 -18.09 -30.47 7.09
N ASP A 965 -17.74 -31.50 6.32
CA ASP A 965 -17.07 -32.71 6.78
C ASP A 965 -16.38 -33.46 5.61
N GLU A 966 -15.52 -34.42 5.93
CA GLU A 966 -14.77 -35.21 4.93
C GLU A 966 -15.68 -35.98 3.97
N THR A 967 -16.82 -36.49 4.43
CA THR A 967 -17.73 -37.32 3.62
C THR A 967 -18.44 -36.48 2.57
N THR A 968 -18.96 -35.33 2.98
CA THR A 968 -19.59 -34.35 2.09
C THR A 968 -18.59 -33.83 1.06
N ALA A 969 -17.38 -33.46 1.50
CA ALA A 969 -16.32 -33.02 0.61
C ALA A 969 -15.89 -34.11 -0.40
N THR A 970 -15.71 -35.34 0.06
CA THR A 970 -15.34 -36.49 -0.81
C THR A 970 -16.42 -36.77 -1.85
N THR A 971 -17.70 -36.71 -1.46
CA THR A 971 -18.83 -36.91 -2.37
C THR A 971 -18.83 -35.84 -3.46
N TRP A 972 -18.62 -34.57 -3.08
CA TRP A 972 -18.51 -33.47 -4.03
C TRP A 972 -17.32 -33.64 -4.99
N ILE A 973 -16.13 -33.99 -4.48
CA ILE A 973 -14.95 -34.26 -5.30
C ILE A 973 -15.25 -35.34 -6.36
N ASN A 974 -15.89 -36.44 -5.95
CA ASN A 974 -16.23 -37.53 -6.86
C ASN A 974 -17.21 -37.09 -7.95
N GLN A 975 -18.21 -36.26 -7.62
CA GLN A 975 -19.14 -35.69 -8.60
C GLN A 975 -18.42 -34.80 -9.61
N GLN A 976 -17.47 -33.96 -9.16
CA GLN A 976 -16.68 -33.11 -10.07
C GLN A 976 -15.77 -33.94 -10.98
N LEU A 977 -15.17 -35.01 -10.46
CA LEU A 977 -14.35 -35.93 -11.24
C LEU A 977 -15.16 -36.67 -12.31
N GLU A 978 -16.37 -37.11 -11.96
CA GLU A 978 -17.30 -37.73 -12.91
C GLU A 978 -17.68 -36.75 -14.03
N ALA A 979 -17.98 -35.50 -13.69
CA ALA A 979 -18.27 -34.45 -14.67
C ALA A 979 -17.08 -34.14 -15.61
N LEU A 980 -15.84 -34.27 -15.10
CA LEU A 980 -14.62 -34.12 -15.91
C LEU A 980 -14.23 -35.39 -16.69
N GLY A 981 -14.96 -36.50 -16.52
CA GLY A 981 -14.61 -37.79 -17.11
C GLY A 981 -13.29 -38.35 -16.61
N VAL A 982 -12.89 -38.01 -15.37
CA VAL A 982 -11.62 -38.45 -14.76
C VAL A 982 -11.88 -39.61 -13.81
N LYS A 983 -11.16 -40.71 -14.02
CA LYS A 983 -11.06 -41.79 -13.04
C LYS A 983 -9.67 -41.76 -12.43
N LEU A 984 -9.60 -41.44 -11.14
CA LEU A 984 -8.35 -41.50 -10.39
C LEU A 984 -7.96 -42.97 -10.19
N THR A 985 -6.81 -43.37 -10.74
CA THR A 985 -6.24 -44.71 -10.54
C THR A 985 -5.57 -44.84 -9.18
#